data_AF-A0A818Y5I1-F1
#
_entry.id   AF-A0A818Y5I1-F1
#
_cell.length_a   1.000
_cell.length_b   1.000
_cell.length_c   1.000
_cell.angle_alpha   90.00
_cell.angle_beta   90.00
_cell.angle_gamma   90.00
#
_symmetry.space_group_name_H-M   'P 1'
#
loop_
_entity.id
_entity.type
_entity.pdbx_description
1 polymer ?
#
loop_
_entity_poly.entity_id
_entity_poly.type
_entity_poly.pdbx_seq_one_letter_code
_entity_poly.pdbx_strand_id
1 'polypeptide(L)'
;MLSKNYLNVIFIYSIYCFYLTQCQITNEYNQLLSNELDYIDVKYIPTIIHNDNVYLPIIYKCSSLSRRRISLSIRIERTLYRYNFAVFRRHWFCQNTTQMKIRYIRVRLHRSLAYASDSQSNFQSLPIEQGQLHLIMYNNEQENENEILRKVLYTIRFLPVHKRPSFRSFRWNPLVNKTTENICLKESEIVRVINYPLVMTGNAYGKYFTLPQYQQYSLRLEQQMRLTRPKFSIIFWLYIDEYCTSEYFRNYCGILQHLTFNNTHLTPEIFLSQEGRIRVNLYGSLYALEGTGAETIASVPRHDWCRVALIVDEYHWKIYINCVQTWDKPIIASHTSSIYYYSNDELGTFIVGGSDITHAFRGFISQMDIYRRIALTYEQLPKKLDMSSMPFLPSIVPQSNECKYYIHLFKQCYEQFILFNKRIQQKFTCNARPFVFNKSNQQCLLIRTWKQKLSSGDIRYRIFRALRRQIMNSTTDVANKLFDLTIKLLENDNIDISCNQIITWSEQAMCYGHPSAHSLLATFYQFGLCGIKRNSTRVYAGAPICLSSKYIADAISNEEALELLFSGALYNDRISLLALGHRHYYGFDGFPLDYDAAYVYYRQMSVISRHEYYNPKSGEAAMEFIHLTDEKLIEELTFDKSDSFYWLKQQATQGVVSAQSYLGGLMYNGRNGLTRNIQAAVEYFRLGAAQNDASSHFSYGLALLKGQGVKQNITEAIIQLEKAVEHGYLGALVSLGYHAYEMEKNYTKAVRYWKDCFDRIHDIHCAYNLGIMWTAGHYPPHYVVDHVQAWYYYSFAALHGQIDAKTVVAYYNARGGHPVIIRNASLSAIWARNVAEESSGVGTIARRALEAYRDRRWQTSFIFYLQTALAGVKLGYFNAGYLCKDFKNESSYDCIEEFLNKYLIIHGDNTNVDSYALSTVADYYQWNKINLTKVIQLYAQLYRNGDPQGLYNLAQMEENSNSNDTIPMDIWIDIGIKFDEKIVSNRYRKLQAIYQHCRKLKTAKSDESYIPCTLAYIKVSIIIFLNEQSKIVITITLTILTTYLYFY
;
A
#
# COMPACT_ATOMS: atom_id res chain seq x y z
N MET A 1 53.26 -49.49 38.30
CA MET A 1 52.95 -49.36 39.75
C MET A 1 51.47 -49.03 39.84
N LEU A 2 50.64 -49.96 40.35
CA LEU A 2 50.03 -49.93 41.69
C LEU A 2 49.07 -48.72 41.86
N SER A 3 47.76 -48.86 42.12
CA SER A 3 46.91 -50.02 42.51
C SER A 3 45.43 -49.74 42.15
N LYS A 4 44.63 -50.72 41.63
CA LYS A 4 43.56 -51.48 42.34
C LYS A 4 42.63 -50.62 43.25
N ASN A 5 41.29 -50.74 43.34
CA ASN A 5 40.21 -51.63 42.86
C ASN A 5 38.84 -50.89 43.08
N TYR A 6 37.61 -51.29 42.66
CA TYR A 6 37.04 -52.40 41.88
C TYR A 6 35.61 -52.07 41.32
N LEU A 7 35.19 -52.83 40.28
CA LEU A 7 33.84 -53.23 39.78
C LEU A 7 32.54 -52.38 39.93
N ASN A 8 31.99 -52.00 38.76
CA ASN A 8 30.74 -52.48 38.08
C ASN A 8 29.49 -52.85 38.94
N VAL A 9 28.24 -52.53 38.56
CA VAL A 9 27.52 -52.95 37.31
C VAL A 9 26.31 -52.03 36.97
N ILE A 10 26.20 -51.62 35.69
CA ILE A 10 25.01 -51.29 34.83
C ILE A 10 23.80 -50.55 35.47
N PHE A 11 23.52 -49.25 35.20
CA PHE A 11 22.98 -48.54 34.00
C PHE A 11 21.43 -48.38 33.90
N ILE A 12 20.99 -47.13 33.62
CA ILE A 12 19.71 -46.66 33.03
C ILE A 12 18.55 -46.23 33.98
N TYR A 13 18.57 -44.92 34.29
CA TYR A 13 17.43 -43.99 34.50
C TYR A 13 16.42 -44.02 33.31
N SER A 14 15.17 -43.56 33.37
CA SER A 14 14.46 -42.69 34.33
C SER A 14 12.94 -42.89 34.28
N ILE A 15 12.28 -42.52 35.39
CA ILE A 15 10.83 -42.34 35.52
C ILE A 15 10.45 -40.92 35.04
N TYR A 16 9.36 -40.75 34.28
CA TYR A 16 8.48 -39.57 34.33
C TYR A 16 7.19 -39.78 33.51
N CYS A 17 6.02 -39.85 34.17
CA CYS A 17 4.70 -39.64 33.54
C CYS A 17 3.60 -39.32 34.56
N PHE A 18 3.25 -38.04 34.64
CA PHE A 18 2.00 -37.43 35.12
C PHE A 18 1.91 -36.10 34.32
N TYR A 19 0.78 -35.61 33.81
CA TYR A 19 -0.59 -35.68 34.31
C TYR A 19 -1.64 -35.94 33.20
N LEU A 20 -2.87 -36.26 33.63
CA LEU A 20 -4.03 -36.49 32.77
C LEU A 20 -4.57 -35.20 32.12
N THR A 21 -5.11 -35.33 30.92
CA THR A 21 -6.28 -34.55 30.48
C THR A 21 -7.44 -35.52 30.25
N GLN A 22 -8.55 -35.31 30.97
CA GLN A 22 -9.77 -36.09 30.76
C GLN A 22 -10.43 -35.64 29.44
N CYS A 23 -10.88 -36.60 28.65
CA CYS A 23 -11.83 -36.36 27.55
C CYS A 23 -12.98 -37.33 27.67
N GLN A 24 -14.20 -36.82 27.48
CA GLN A 24 -15.44 -37.56 27.69
C GLN A 24 -15.53 -38.74 26.72
N ILE A 25 -15.79 -39.92 27.28
CA ILE A 25 -16.21 -41.09 26.50
C ILE A 25 -17.72 -40.96 26.29
N THR A 26 -18.14 -40.64 25.07
CA THR A 26 -19.54 -40.78 24.65
C THR A 26 -19.85 -42.26 24.48
N ASN A 27 -20.18 -42.94 25.58
CA ASN A 27 -20.76 -44.27 25.53
C ASN A 27 -22.23 -44.15 25.10
N GLU A 28 -22.54 -44.50 23.85
CA GLU A 28 -23.90 -44.89 23.47
C GLU A 28 -24.22 -46.25 24.11
N TYR A 29 -24.62 -46.22 25.38
CA TYR A 29 -25.19 -47.37 26.07
C TYR A 29 -26.60 -47.64 25.54
N ASN A 30 -26.73 -48.46 24.50
CA ASN A 30 -27.97 -49.18 24.27
C ASN A 30 -28.14 -50.21 25.39
N GLN A 31 -28.93 -49.83 26.40
CA GLN A 31 -29.29 -50.69 27.52
C GLN A 31 -30.13 -51.89 27.04
N LEU A 32 -29.61 -53.09 27.24
CA LEU A 32 -30.43 -54.31 27.40
C LEU A 32 -29.81 -55.15 28.54
N LEU A 33 -30.67 -55.70 29.39
CA LEU A 33 -30.31 -56.14 30.74
C LEU A 33 -29.57 -57.48 30.84
N SER A 34 -28.77 -57.58 31.91
CA SER A 34 -28.52 -58.75 32.75
C SER A 34 -27.68 -59.93 32.20
N ASN A 35 -26.79 -60.43 33.07
CA ASN A 35 -26.07 -61.71 32.98
C ASN A 35 -25.30 -61.96 31.66
N GLU A 36 -24.20 -61.23 31.47
CA GLU A 36 -23.28 -61.43 30.35
C GLU A 36 -22.53 -62.78 30.42
N LEU A 37 -23.20 -63.80 29.90
CA LEU A 37 -22.61 -65.09 29.53
C LEU A 37 -21.52 -64.92 28.46
N ASP A 38 -21.59 -63.85 27.66
CA ASP A 38 -20.71 -63.53 26.54
C ASP A 38 -20.21 -62.08 26.58
N TYR A 39 -18.92 -61.87 26.32
CA TYR A 39 -18.25 -60.56 26.45
C TYR A 39 -17.19 -60.38 25.35
N ILE A 40 -17.01 -59.14 24.86
CA ILE A 40 -15.88 -58.70 24.02
C ILE A 40 -15.46 -57.29 24.41
N ASP A 41 -14.15 -57.01 24.48
CA ASP A 41 -13.63 -55.67 24.74
C ASP A 41 -12.15 -55.53 24.32
N VAL A 42 -11.61 -54.31 24.26
CA VAL A 42 -10.20 -54.01 24.01
C VAL A 42 -9.54 -53.54 25.32
N LYS A 43 -8.67 -54.36 25.92
CA LYS A 43 -8.10 -54.12 27.26
C LYS A 43 -7.37 -52.77 27.39
N TYR A 44 -6.72 -52.35 26.32
CA TYR A 44 -6.02 -51.06 26.22
C TYR A 44 -6.01 -50.62 24.76
N ILE A 45 -6.42 -49.39 24.52
CA ILE A 45 -6.47 -48.79 23.19
C ILE A 45 -5.31 -47.80 23.08
N PRO A 46 -4.35 -48.01 22.16
CA PRO A 46 -3.32 -47.03 21.90
C PRO A 46 -3.95 -45.77 21.31
N THR A 47 -3.67 -44.60 21.91
CA THR A 47 -4.23 -43.31 21.51
C THR A 47 -3.85 -42.93 20.08
N ILE A 48 -2.71 -43.43 19.58
CA ILE A 48 -2.24 -43.27 18.20
C ILE A 48 -1.69 -44.63 17.72
N ILE A 49 -2.04 -45.04 16.50
CA ILE A 49 -1.41 -46.18 15.82
C ILE A 49 -0.21 -45.68 15.01
N HIS A 50 0.99 -45.99 15.49
CA HIS A 50 2.24 -45.44 14.98
C HIS A 50 2.89 -46.22 13.82
N ASN A 51 2.54 -47.50 13.61
CA ASN A 51 3.11 -48.36 12.56
C ASN A 51 2.32 -49.69 12.40
N ASP A 52 2.72 -50.51 11.41
CA ASP A 52 2.20 -51.84 11.05
C ASP A 52 2.38 -52.94 12.12
N ASN A 53 2.90 -52.58 13.31
CA ASN A 53 3.31 -53.50 14.36
C ASN A 53 2.60 -53.27 15.70
N VAL A 54 1.56 -52.42 15.75
CA VAL A 54 0.75 -52.25 16.94
C VAL A 54 -0.05 -53.52 17.24
N TYR A 55 0.00 -53.99 18.50
CA TYR A 55 -0.74 -55.14 18.99
C TYR A 55 -1.92 -54.69 19.86
N LEU A 56 -3.14 -55.10 19.50
CA LEU A 56 -4.34 -54.84 20.27
C LEU A 56 -4.69 -56.05 21.16
N PRO A 57 -4.74 -55.89 22.50
CA PRO A 57 -5.19 -56.94 23.41
C PRO A 57 -6.72 -57.01 23.46
N ILE A 58 -7.32 -57.96 22.73
CA ILE A 58 -8.77 -58.21 22.78
C ILE A 58 -9.09 -59.18 23.92
N ILE A 59 -9.95 -58.79 24.85
CA ILE A 59 -10.55 -59.68 25.86
C ILE A 59 -11.87 -60.22 25.29
N TYR A 60 -12.13 -61.51 25.46
CA TYR A 60 -13.42 -62.09 25.09
C TYR A 60 -13.76 -63.33 25.92
N LYS A 61 -15.06 -63.61 26.02
CA LYS A 61 -15.67 -64.80 26.62
C LYS A 61 -16.89 -65.21 25.80
N CYS A 62 -17.06 -66.49 25.54
CA CYS A 62 -18.24 -67.08 24.90
C CYS A 62 -18.74 -68.28 25.71
N SER A 63 -19.99 -68.24 26.15
CA SER A 63 -20.74 -69.31 26.80
C SER A 63 -21.22 -70.41 25.85
N SER A 64 -21.47 -70.07 24.58
CA SER A 64 -22.16 -70.99 23.67
C SER A 64 -21.34 -72.25 23.35
N LEU A 65 -22.07 -73.36 23.25
CA LEU A 65 -21.59 -74.60 22.63
C LEU A 65 -21.45 -74.46 21.12
N SER A 66 -22.20 -73.56 20.47
CA SER A 66 -22.01 -73.21 19.06
C SER A 66 -20.79 -72.32 18.86
N ARG A 67 -20.15 -72.46 17.69
CA ARG A 67 -18.95 -71.69 17.34
C ARG A 67 -19.35 -70.30 16.82
N ARG A 68 -18.87 -69.26 17.48
CA ARG A 68 -19.21 -67.86 17.17
C ARG A 68 -18.07 -67.11 16.50
N ARG A 69 -18.38 -66.23 15.55
CA ARG A 69 -17.42 -65.35 14.87
C ARG A 69 -17.22 -64.05 15.64
N ILE A 70 -15.97 -63.71 15.95
CA ILE A 70 -15.56 -62.37 16.39
C ILE A 70 -14.80 -61.71 15.25
N SER A 71 -15.22 -60.52 14.84
CA SER A 71 -14.67 -59.72 13.74
C SER A 71 -14.13 -58.40 14.28
N LEU A 72 -12.85 -58.14 14.06
CA LEU A 72 -12.19 -56.86 14.32
C LEU A 72 -11.91 -56.18 12.99
N SER A 73 -12.40 -54.95 12.80
CA SER A 73 -12.06 -54.13 11.64
C SER A 73 -11.70 -52.70 12.01
N ILE A 74 -10.77 -52.10 11.26
CA ILE A 74 -10.54 -50.66 11.30
C ILE A 74 -11.11 -50.10 10.02
N ARG A 75 -12.10 -49.22 10.16
CA ARG A 75 -12.76 -48.54 9.06
C ARG A 75 -12.41 -47.05 9.06
N ILE A 76 -12.43 -46.47 7.87
CA ILE A 76 -12.11 -45.08 7.63
C ILE A 76 -13.14 -44.51 6.64
N GLU A 77 -13.57 -43.28 6.91
CA GLU A 77 -14.45 -42.51 6.05
C GLU A 77 -13.62 -41.63 5.09
N ARG A 78 -13.99 -41.62 3.81
CA ARG A 78 -13.39 -40.71 2.82
C ARG A 78 -14.40 -39.61 2.45
N THR A 79 -14.03 -38.36 2.69
CA THR A 79 -14.85 -37.18 2.38
C THR A 79 -14.77 -36.85 0.89
N LEU A 80 -15.78 -37.31 0.15
CA LEU A 80 -16.35 -36.69 -1.07
C LEU A 80 -17.60 -37.46 -1.52
N TYR A 81 -17.58 -38.78 -1.33
CA TYR A 81 -18.76 -39.66 -1.38
C TYR A 81 -18.64 -40.70 -0.26
N ARG A 82 -19.67 -40.86 0.59
CA ARG A 82 -19.62 -41.67 1.82
C ARG A 82 -19.40 -43.17 1.53
N TYR A 83 -18.14 -43.60 1.52
CA TYR A 83 -17.76 -45.01 1.56
C TYR A 83 -16.99 -45.32 2.85
N ASN A 84 -17.51 -46.23 3.65
CA ASN A 84 -16.95 -46.63 4.95
C ASN A 84 -15.98 -47.81 4.74
N PHE A 85 -14.75 -47.51 4.32
CA PHE A 85 -13.79 -48.51 3.84
C PHE A 85 -13.01 -49.15 4.98
N ALA A 86 -12.93 -50.49 5.00
CA ALA A 86 -12.18 -51.23 6.01
C ALA A 86 -10.73 -51.46 5.59
N VAL A 87 -9.80 -50.72 6.20
CA VAL A 87 -8.35 -50.80 5.93
C VAL A 87 -7.70 -52.02 6.61
N PHE A 88 -8.26 -52.47 7.72
CA PHE A 88 -7.87 -53.70 8.38
C PHE A 88 -9.13 -54.52 8.70
N ARG A 89 -9.08 -55.83 8.45
CA ARG A 89 -10.08 -56.80 8.91
C ARG A 89 -9.37 -58.04 9.41
N ARG A 90 -9.80 -58.58 10.55
CA ARG A 90 -9.34 -59.86 11.07
C ARG A 90 -10.44 -60.48 11.92
N HIS A 91 -10.79 -61.72 11.62
CA HIS A 91 -11.79 -62.46 12.38
C HIS A 91 -11.18 -63.73 12.99
N TRP A 92 -11.81 -64.25 14.03
CA TRP A 92 -11.52 -65.55 14.62
C TRP A 92 -12.78 -66.12 15.26
N PHE A 93 -12.72 -67.40 15.60
CA PHE A 93 -13.83 -68.11 16.22
C PHE A 93 -13.61 -68.31 17.72
N CYS A 94 -14.72 -68.36 18.45
CA CYS A 94 -14.78 -68.58 19.89
C CYS A 94 -15.92 -69.54 20.21
N GLN A 95 -15.69 -70.44 21.17
CA GLN A 95 -16.61 -71.50 21.58
C GLN A 95 -16.28 -71.89 23.02
N ASN A 96 -17.31 -72.07 23.85
CA ASN A 96 -17.28 -72.58 25.23
C ASN A 96 -16.01 -72.22 26.04
N THR A 97 -15.87 -70.95 26.41
CA THR A 97 -14.78 -70.44 27.26
C THR A 97 -15.30 -70.11 28.67
N THR A 98 -14.92 -70.92 29.65
CA THR A 98 -15.26 -70.72 31.06
C THR A 98 -14.64 -69.44 31.66
N GLN A 99 -13.43 -69.08 31.21
CA GLN A 99 -12.67 -67.91 31.66
C GLN A 99 -12.44 -66.89 30.51
N MET A 100 -12.22 -65.63 30.88
CA MET A 100 -11.85 -64.55 29.96
C MET A 100 -10.54 -64.88 29.23
N LYS A 101 -10.54 -64.91 27.90
CA LYS A 101 -9.32 -65.08 27.09
C LYS A 101 -8.85 -63.74 26.54
N ILE A 102 -7.53 -63.52 26.55
CA ILE A 102 -6.89 -62.36 25.91
C ILE A 102 -6.21 -62.82 24.63
N ARG A 103 -6.48 -62.16 23.50
CA ARG A 103 -5.82 -62.40 22.21
C ARG A 103 -5.20 -61.12 21.69
N TYR A 104 -3.89 -61.14 21.49
CA TYR A 104 -3.14 -60.04 20.89
C TYR A 104 -3.26 -60.08 19.37
N ILE A 105 -3.80 -59.01 18.78
CA ILE A 105 -3.95 -58.87 17.34
C ILE A 105 -3.00 -57.82 16.81
N ARG A 106 -2.01 -58.24 16.02
CA ARG A 106 -1.17 -57.34 15.24
C ARG A 106 -2.00 -56.67 14.14
N VAL A 107 -2.07 -55.35 14.21
CA VAL A 107 -2.70 -54.47 13.20
C VAL A 107 -1.66 -54.13 12.15
N ARG A 108 -1.84 -54.62 10.93
CA ARG A 108 -1.06 -54.18 9.76
C ARG A 108 -1.92 -53.18 8.98
N LEU A 109 -1.53 -51.91 8.98
CA LEU A 109 -2.18 -50.88 8.17
C LEU A 109 -1.71 -50.96 6.71
N HIS A 110 -2.47 -50.35 5.80
CA HIS A 110 -2.02 -50.15 4.43
C HIS A 110 -0.83 -49.19 4.39
N ARG A 111 0.13 -49.39 3.46
CA ARG A 111 1.37 -48.58 3.41
C ARG A 111 1.09 -47.07 3.33
N SER A 112 0.07 -46.68 2.57
CA SER A 112 -0.42 -45.29 2.46
C SER A 112 -0.82 -44.62 3.78
N LEU A 113 -1.04 -45.38 4.86
CA LEU A 113 -1.45 -44.88 6.17
C LEU A 113 -0.34 -44.97 7.22
N ALA A 114 0.58 -45.93 7.07
CA ALA A 114 1.68 -46.12 7.99
C ALA A 114 2.94 -45.31 7.62
N TYR A 115 3.16 -45.05 6.33
CA TYR A 115 4.40 -44.44 5.82
C TYR A 115 4.15 -43.12 5.09
N ALA A 116 5.18 -42.27 5.07
CA ALA A 116 5.26 -41.12 4.19
C ALA A 116 5.54 -41.58 2.74
N SER A 117 5.18 -40.74 1.77
CA SER A 117 5.46 -40.98 0.35
C SER A 117 6.84 -40.40 -0.02
N ASP A 118 7.79 -41.29 -0.29
CA ASP A 118 9.14 -40.96 -0.78
C ASP A 118 9.19 -41.05 -2.32
N SER A 119 10.18 -40.42 -2.96
CA SER A 119 10.32 -40.38 -4.44
C SER A 119 10.48 -41.75 -5.12
N GLN A 120 10.83 -42.79 -4.38
CA GLN A 120 10.92 -44.18 -4.85
C GLN A 120 9.63 -44.99 -4.65
N SER A 121 8.56 -44.38 -4.12
CA SER A 121 7.34 -45.09 -3.72
C SER A 121 6.12 -44.70 -4.57
N ASN A 122 5.59 -45.65 -5.33
CA ASN A 122 4.41 -45.45 -6.19
C ASN A 122 3.07 -45.39 -5.42
N PHE A 123 3.07 -45.32 -4.08
CA PHE A 123 1.83 -45.21 -3.30
C PHE A 123 1.63 -43.78 -2.79
N GLN A 124 0.47 -43.20 -3.10
CA GLN A 124 0.06 -41.95 -2.48
C GLN A 124 -0.18 -42.19 -0.97
N SER A 125 0.39 -41.33 -0.14
CA SER A 125 0.10 -41.30 1.29
C SER A 125 -1.27 -40.64 1.51
N LEU A 126 -2.13 -41.26 2.33
CA LEU A 126 -3.48 -40.77 2.56
C LEU A 126 -3.50 -39.85 3.81
N PRO A 127 -4.03 -38.62 3.72
CA PRO A 127 -4.08 -37.65 4.82
C PRO A 127 -5.18 -37.96 5.86
N ILE A 128 -5.36 -39.23 6.19
CA ILE A 128 -6.30 -39.67 7.22
C ILE A 128 -5.59 -39.70 8.57
N GLU A 129 -6.15 -38.99 9.55
CA GLU A 129 -5.64 -38.94 10.92
C GLU A 129 -6.53 -39.67 11.93
N GLN A 130 -7.73 -40.10 11.53
CA GLN A 130 -8.70 -40.79 12.39
C GLN A 130 -9.35 -41.98 11.69
N GLY A 131 -9.70 -43.01 12.46
CA GLY A 131 -10.48 -44.16 12.00
C GLY A 131 -11.34 -44.73 13.12
N GLN A 132 -12.34 -45.52 12.76
CA GLN A 132 -13.16 -46.26 13.70
C GLN A 132 -12.72 -47.72 13.78
N LEU A 133 -12.40 -48.18 14.97
CA LEU A 133 -12.18 -49.58 15.28
C LEU A 133 -13.51 -50.22 15.69
N HIS A 134 -13.95 -51.20 14.92
CA HIS A 134 -15.19 -51.97 15.13
C HIS A 134 -14.82 -53.37 15.61
N LEU A 135 -15.23 -53.74 16.81
CA LEU A 135 -15.11 -55.09 17.36
C LEU A 135 -16.52 -55.69 17.53
N ILE A 136 -16.82 -56.76 16.81
CA ILE A 136 -18.17 -57.33 16.69
C ILE A 136 -18.14 -58.84 16.98
N MET A 137 -19.06 -59.34 17.81
CA MET A 137 -19.36 -60.77 17.96
C MET A 137 -20.70 -61.07 17.30
N TYR A 138 -20.72 -62.07 16.42
CA TYR A 138 -21.92 -62.59 15.76
C TYR A 138 -22.38 -63.89 16.44
N ASN A 139 -23.67 -64.20 16.30
CA ASN A 139 -24.28 -65.40 16.88
C ASN A 139 -23.83 -66.70 16.18
N ASN A 140 -23.63 -66.65 14.86
CA ASN A 140 -23.24 -67.77 14.02
C ASN A 140 -21.81 -67.62 13.45
N GLU A 141 -21.37 -68.59 12.64
CA GLU A 141 -20.07 -68.55 11.95
C GLU A 141 -20.02 -67.56 10.77
N GLN A 142 -21.17 -67.23 10.19
CA GLN A 142 -21.30 -66.30 9.06
C GLN A 142 -21.45 -64.84 9.53
N GLU A 143 -21.05 -63.91 8.67
CA GLU A 143 -21.06 -62.47 8.94
C GLU A 143 -22.39 -61.87 8.45
N ASN A 144 -23.40 -61.85 9.33
CA ASN A 144 -24.76 -61.37 9.05
C ASN A 144 -25.10 -60.21 10.01
N GLU A 145 -25.46 -59.04 9.48
CA GLU A 145 -25.67 -57.82 10.30
C GLU A 145 -26.87 -57.95 11.26
N ASN A 146 -27.84 -58.80 10.92
CA ASN A 146 -29.00 -59.09 11.78
C ASN A 146 -28.69 -60.06 12.95
N GLU A 147 -27.47 -60.61 13.03
CA GLU A 147 -27.07 -61.61 14.04
C GLU A 147 -25.94 -61.10 14.95
N ILE A 148 -25.81 -59.78 15.12
CA ILE A 148 -24.84 -59.15 16.01
C ILE A 148 -25.28 -59.32 17.47
N LEU A 149 -24.46 -60.02 18.28
CA LEU A 149 -24.67 -60.16 19.72
C LEU A 149 -24.07 -59.00 20.52
N ARG A 150 -22.86 -58.58 20.14
CA ARG A 150 -22.11 -57.50 20.79
C ARG A 150 -21.34 -56.72 19.74
N LYS A 151 -21.34 -55.39 19.88
CA LYS A 151 -20.60 -54.46 19.02
C LYS A 151 -19.99 -53.37 19.91
N VAL A 152 -18.68 -53.18 19.78
CA VAL A 152 -17.91 -52.15 20.49
C VAL A 152 -17.20 -51.30 19.46
N LEU A 153 -17.24 -49.98 19.64
CA LEU A 153 -16.72 -48.98 18.71
C LEU A 153 -15.72 -48.06 19.41
N TYR A 154 -14.56 -47.85 18.80
CA TYR A 154 -13.54 -46.93 19.32
C TYR A 154 -12.97 -46.02 18.23
N THR A 155 -12.83 -44.74 18.54
CA THR A 155 -12.11 -43.79 17.68
C THR A 155 -10.61 -43.91 17.93
N ILE A 156 -9.85 -44.22 16.90
CA ILE A 156 -8.38 -44.32 16.93
C ILE A 156 -7.77 -43.22 16.06
N ARG A 157 -6.57 -42.74 16.43
CA ARG A 157 -5.80 -41.78 15.62
C ARG A 157 -4.65 -42.46 14.89
N PHE A 158 -4.27 -41.95 13.74
CA PHE A 158 -3.06 -42.34 12.99
C PHE A 158 -2.00 -41.24 13.13
N LEU A 159 -0.74 -41.54 12.77
CA LEU A 159 0.27 -40.49 12.65
C LEU A 159 -0.12 -39.51 11.52
N PRO A 160 -0.05 -38.18 11.76
CA PRO A 160 -0.09 -37.16 10.72
C PRO A 160 0.95 -37.45 9.64
N VAL A 161 0.65 -37.14 8.36
CA VAL A 161 1.51 -37.52 7.22
C VAL A 161 2.96 -37.08 7.43
N HIS A 162 3.18 -35.87 7.93
CA HIS A 162 4.50 -35.29 8.21
C HIS A 162 5.28 -35.96 9.36
N LYS A 163 4.65 -36.80 10.18
CA LYS A 163 5.29 -37.60 11.26
C LYS A 163 5.40 -39.08 10.91
N ARG A 164 4.96 -39.51 9.73
CA ARG A 164 5.06 -40.92 9.32
C ARG A 164 6.51 -41.24 8.94
N PRO A 165 7.03 -42.43 9.29
CA PRO A 165 8.33 -42.88 8.83
C PRO A 165 8.36 -43.03 7.31
N SER A 166 9.54 -42.81 6.71
CA SER A 166 9.80 -43.15 5.30
C SER A 166 9.79 -44.67 5.08
N PHE A 167 9.35 -45.12 3.89
CA PHE A 167 9.26 -46.54 3.59
C PHE A 167 10.62 -47.09 3.15
N ARG A 168 11.46 -47.45 4.12
CA ARG A 168 12.73 -48.15 3.85
C ARG A 168 12.48 -49.54 3.27
N SER A 169 12.45 -49.65 1.95
CA SER A 169 12.61 -50.94 1.28
C SER A 169 14.04 -51.45 1.54
N PHE A 170 14.17 -52.68 2.04
CA PHE A 170 15.47 -53.33 2.19
C PHE A 170 15.97 -53.78 0.81
N ARG A 171 16.52 -52.85 0.04
CA ARG A 171 17.43 -53.14 -1.08
C ARG A 171 18.69 -52.31 -0.91
N TRP A 172 19.83 -52.97 -1.05
CA TRP A 172 21.14 -52.41 -0.78
C TRP A 172 21.51 -51.35 -1.83
N ASN A 173 22.07 -50.23 -1.38
CA ASN A 173 23.05 -49.47 -2.16
C ASN A 173 23.91 -48.62 -1.20
N PRO A 174 25.16 -49.02 -0.90
CA PRO A 174 26.00 -48.37 0.11
C PRO A 174 26.83 -47.20 -0.46
N LEU A 175 26.28 -46.40 -1.38
CA LEU A 175 26.94 -45.27 -2.01
C LEU A 175 25.98 -44.08 -2.23
N VAL A 176 25.53 -43.47 -1.13
CA VAL A 176 25.04 -42.09 -1.14
C VAL A 176 25.70 -41.36 0.04
N ASN A 177 26.52 -40.35 -0.27
CA ASN A 177 27.18 -39.54 0.75
C ASN A 177 26.15 -38.84 1.65
N LYS A 178 26.44 -38.79 2.96
CA LYS A 178 25.75 -37.95 3.94
C LYS A 178 26.08 -36.47 3.73
N THR A 179 25.63 -35.88 2.61
CA THR A 179 25.78 -34.44 2.34
C THR A 179 24.54 -33.86 1.66
N THR A 180 23.35 -34.27 2.11
CA THR A 180 22.14 -33.47 2.09
C THR A 180 21.31 -33.84 3.32
N GLU A 181 21.46 -33.08 4.39
CA GLU A 181 20.27 -32.86 5.23
C GLU A 181 19.28 -32.16 4.31
N ASN A 182 18.21 -32.85 3.93
CA ASN A 182 17.07 -32.21 3.29
C ASN A 182 16.45 -31.29 4.34
N ILE A 183 16.97 -30.06 4.42
CA ILE A 183 16.37 -28.95 5.15
C ILE A 183 14.99 -28.77 4.53
N CYS A 184 13.99 -29.41 5.14
CA CYS A 184 12.61 -29.14 4.82
C CYS A 184 12.39 -27.67 5.17
N LEU A 185 12.30 -26.82 4.14
CA LEU A 185 11.90 -25.42 4.30
C LEU A 185 10.59 -25.43 5.07
N LYS A 186 10.66 -24.99 6.32
CA LYS A 186 9.52 -25.02 7.24
C LYS A 186 8.59 -23.88 6.86
N GLU A 187 7.67 -24.16 5.95
CA GLU A 187 6.63 -23.21 5.53
C GLU A 187 5.91 -22.63 6.75
N SER A 188 5.72 -21.31 6.74
CA SER A 188 5.07 -20.61 7.85
C SER A 188 3.56 -20.84 7.82
N GLU A 189 3.02 -21.37 8.94
CA GLU A 189 1.56 -21.43 9.17
C GLU A 189 0.94 -20.06 9.45
N ILE A 190 1.78 -19.05 9.73
CA ILE A 190 1.40 -17.68 10.05
C ILE A 190 1.68 -16.80 8.84
N VAL A 191 0.65 -16.14 8.33
CA VAL A 191 0.76 -15.12 7.28
C VAL A 191 0.49 -13.76 7.90
N ARG A 192 1.51 -12.90 7.91
CA ARG A 192 1.39 -11.50 8.34
C ARG A 192 0.88 -10.67 7.17
N VAL A 193 -0.36 -10.21 7.27
CA VAL A 193 -1.08 -9.45 6.22
C VAL A 193 -0.85 -7.95 6.38
N ILE A 194 -0.79 -7.48 7.63
CA ILE A 194 -0.53 -6.09 7.98
C ILE A 194 0.61 -6.10 8.99
N ASN A 195 1.70 -5.42 8.65
CA ASN A 195 2.93 -5.30 9.43
C ASN A 195 3.20 -3.85 9.87
N TYR A 196 2.36 -2.89 9.45
CA TYR A 196 2.45 -1.47 9.77
C TYR A 196 1.03 -0.85 9.66
N PRO A 197 0.67 0.21 10.41
CA PRO A 197 -0.72 0.67 10.49
C PRO A 197 -1.27 1.18 9.17
N LEU A 198 -2.57 0.95 8.94
CA LEU A 198 -3.31 1.42 7.78
C LEU A 198 -4.50 2.28 8.21
N VAL A 199 -4.67 3.42 7.54
CA VAL A 199 -5.85 4.28 7.69
C VAL A 199 -7.01 3.73 6.87
N MET A 200 -8.18 3.65 7.48
CA MET A 200 -9.45 3.34 6.82
C MET A 200 -10.38 4.54 7.00
N THR A 201 -10.89 5.07 5.90
CA THR A 201 -11.55 6.39 5.85
C THR A 201 -13.05 6.34 5.56
N GLY A 202 -13.68 5.17 5.69
CA GLY A 202 -15.09 4.98 5.35
C GLY A 202 -15.37 4.76 3.86
N ASN A 203 -14.34 4.54 3.03
CA ASN A 203 -14.47 4.41 1.58
C ASN A 203 -14.78 2.97 1.10
N ALA A 204 -15.35 2.82 -0.10
CA ALA A 204 -15.73 1.53 -0.71
C ALA A 204 -14.54 0.75 -1.34
N TYR A 205 -13.38 0.76 -0.70
CA TYR A 205 -12.19 -0.01 -1.08
C TYR A 205 -11.28 -0.19 0.15
N GLY A 206 -10.32 -1.10 0.03
CA GLY A 206 -9.46 -1.52 1.12
C GLY A 206 -8.19 -2.21 0.62
N LYS A 207 -7.47 -2.90 1.51
CA LYS A 207 -6.28 -3.66 1.16
C LYS A 207 -6.69 -5.04 0.63
N TYR A 208 -6.45 -5.29 -0.65
CA TYR A 208 -6.71 -6.56 -1.31
C TYR A 208 -5.51 -7.49 -1.17
N PHE A 209 -5.70 -8.75 -0.78
CA PHE A 209 -4.63 -9.73 -0.67
C PHE A 209 -5.11 -11.17 -0.91
N THR A 210 -4.18 -12.05 -1.25
CA THR A 210 -4.40 -13.49 -1.44
C THR A 210 -3.42 -14.26 -0.56
N LEU A 211 -3.85 -15.35 0.06
CA LEU A 211 -2.94 -16.20 0.84
C LEU A 211 -2.08 -17.06 -0.11
N PRO A 212 -0.77 -17.22 0.16
CA PRO A 212 0.12 -17.98 -0.72
C PRO A 212 -0.27 -19.46 -0.76
N GLN A 213 -0.12 -20.12 -1.91
CA GLN A 213 -0.30 -21.57 -1.99
C GLN A 213 0.82 -22.28 -1.20
N TYR A 214 0.50 -23.36 -0.50
CA TYR A 214 1.51 -24.20 0.13
C TYR A 214 2.39 -24.85 -0.95
N GLN A 215 3.71 -24.78 -0.80
CA GLN A 215 4.66 -25.38 -1.75
C GLN A 215 4.72 -26.91 -1.52
N GLN A 216 4.60 -27.34 -0.27
CA GLN A 216 4.58 -28.74 0.12
C GLN A 216 3.22 -29.38 -0.17
N TYR A 217 3.21 -30.31 -1.13
CA TYR A 217 2.03 -31.05 -1.58
C TYR A 217 1.19 -31.69 -0.45
N SER A 218 1.83 -32.18 0.62
CA SER A 218 1.10 -32.76 1.76
C SER A 218 0.29 -31.73 2.57
N LEU A 219 0.78 -30.49 2.70
CA LEU A 219 0.05 -29.41 3.37
C LEU A 219 -1.16 -28.98 2.53
N ARG A 220 -0.97 -28.91 1.20
CA ARG A 220 -2.04 -28.62 0.24
C ARG A 220 -3.14 -29.69 0.21
N LEU A 221 -2.77 -30.98 0.29
CA LEU A 221 -3.74 -32.07 0.47
C LEU A 221 -4.50 -31.96 1.81
N GLU A 222 -3.80 -31.63 2.91
CA GLU A 222 -4.43 -31.47 4.23
C GLU A 222 -5.42 -30.29 4.24
N GLN A 223 -5.09 -29.19 3.58
CA GLN A 223 -5.95 -28.03 3.33
C GLN A 223 -7.20 -28.42 2.52
N GLN A 224 -7.03 -29.13 1.40
CA GLN A 224 -8.16 -29.62 0.59
C GLN A 224 -9.11 -30.54 1.39
N MET A 225 -8.59 -31.37 2.28
CA MET A 225 -9.40 -32.22 3.17
C MET A 225 -10.11 -31.43 4.28
N ARG A 226 -9.67 -30.21 4.59
CA ARG A 226 -10.25 -29.32 5.62
C ARG A 226 -11.17 -28.24 5.08
N LEU A 227 -11.41 -28.18 3.76
CA LEU A 227 -12.32 -27.20 3.15
C LEU A 227 -13.70 -27.16 3.83
N THR A 228 -14.23 -28.32 4.24
CA THR A 228 -15.52 -28.46 4.93
C THR A 228 -15.40 -28.67 6.44
N ARG A 229 -14.21 -28.48 7.04
CA ARG A 229 -13.92 -28.54 8.50
C ARG A 229 -12.76 -27.59 8.83
N PRO A 230 -12.92 -26.27 8.59
CA PRO A 230 -11.81 -25.32 8.68
C PRO A 230 -11.35 -25.12 10.14
N LYS A 231 -10.05 -24.92 10.33
CA LYS A 231 -9.46 -24.53 11.61
C LYS A 231 -8.48 -23.39 11.39
N PHE A 232 -8.81 -22.19 11.81
CA PHE A 232 -7.93 -21.03 11.65
C PHE A 232 -8.14 -19.98 12.75
N SER A 233 -7.16 -19.11 12.93
CA SER A 233 -7.26 -17.95 13.81
C SER A 233 -6.82 -16.69 13.08
N ILE A 234 -7.55 -15.59 13.27
CA ILE A 234 -7.22 -14.27 12.70
C ILE A 234 -7.11 -13.29 13.87
N ILE A 235 -5.95 -12.65 14.01
CA ILE A 235 -5.68 -11.70 15.08
C ILE A 235 -5.28 -10.37 14.45
N PHE A 236 -5.90 -9.27 14.87
CA PHE A 236 -5.56 -7.92 14.43
C PHE A 236 -5.83 -6.87 15.51
N TRP A 237 -5.28 -5.68 15.33
CA TRP A 237 -5.53 -4.52 16.19
C TRP A 237 -6.38 -3.49 15.46
N LEU A 238 -7.43 -3.02 16.11
CA LEU A 238 -8.44 -2.12 15.56
C LEU A 238 -8.56 -0.87 16.43
N TYR A 239 -8.66 0.29 15.80
CA TYR A 239 -9.04 1.56 16.43
C TYR A 239 -10.19 2.17 15.64
N ILE A 240 -11.24 2.60 16.34
CA ILE A 240 -12.45 3.16 15.71
C ILE A 240 -12.55 4.65 16.06
N ASP A 241 -12.58 5.49 15.03
CA ASP A 241 -12.80 6.94 15.13
C ASP A 241 -14.31 7.22 15.17
N GLU A 242 -15.03 6.75 14.15
CA GLU A 242 -16.49 6.84 14.02
C GLU A 242 -17.07 5.44 13.75
N TYR A 243 -18.24 5.17 14.33
CA TYR A 243 -19.01 3.98 13.94
C TYR A 243 -19.51 4.10 12.50
N CYS A 244 -19.97 3.00 11.92
CA CYS A 244 -20.47 3.00 10.56
C CYS A 244 -21.61 4.02 10.41
N THR A 245 -21.53 4.92 9.42
CA THR A 245 -22.55 5.94 9.12
C THR A 245 -23.26 5.69 7.78
N SER A 246 -22.94 4.59 7.09
CA SER A 246 -23.51 4.31 5.77
C SER A 246 -25.00 3.95 5.87
N GLU A 247 -25.84 4.75 5.20
CA GLU A 247 -27.27 4.48 5.00
C GLU A 247 -27.53 3.51 3.83
N TYR A 248 -26.56 3.32 2.93
CA TYR A 248 -26.76 2.61 1.66
C TYR A 248 -26.67 1.09 1.75
N PHE A 249 -25.91 0.53 2.71
CA PHE A 249 -25.64 -0.91 2.78
C PHE A 249 -25.86 -1.50 4.18
N ARG A 250 -27.11 -1.93 4.44
CA ARG A 250 -27.53 -2.80 5.56
C ARG A 250 -27.02 -2.41 6.96
N ASN A 251 -26.67 -1.14 7.20
CA ASN A 251 -26.14 -0.63 8.48
C ASN A 251 -24.77 -1.22 8.91
N TYR A 252 -23.97 -1.77 7.98
CA TYR A 252 -22.66 -2.39 8.27
C TYR A 252 -21.52 -1.85 7.39
N CYS A 253 -20.33 -1.76 7.98
CA CYS A 253 -19.07 -1.42 7.33
C CYS A 253 -18.09 -2.61 7.40
N GLY A 254 -17.33 -2.86 6.34
CA GLY A 254 -16.36 -3.96 6.27
C GLY A 254 -15.10 -3.72 7.11
N ILE A 255 -14.71 -4.72 7.90
CA ILE A 255 -13.38 -4.81 8.56
C ILE A 255 -12.50 -5.82 7.80
N LEU A 256 -13.01 -7.02 7.57
CA LEU A 256 -12.37 -8.06 6.77
C LEU A 256 -13.44 -8.79 5.95
N GLN A 257 -13.21 -8.98 4.67
CA GLN A 257 -14.12 -9.68 3.76
C GLN A 257 -13.34 -10.71 2.95
N HIS A 258 -14.02 -11.74 2.47
CA HIS A 258 -13.46 -12.71 1.56
C HIS A 258 -14.46 -12.93 0.42
N LEU A 259 -14.12 -12.53 -0.80
CA LEU A 259 -15.04 -12.51 -1.94
C LEU A 259 -14.40 -13.18 -3.17
N THR A 260 -15.21 -13.84 -4.00
CA THR A 260 -14.76 -14.21 -5.36
C THR A 260 -14.65 -12.98 -6.25
N PHE A 261 -14.13 -13.15 -7.48
CA PHE A 261 -14.12 -12.10 -8.50
C PHE A 261 -15.53 -11.55 -8.81
N ASN A 262 -16.56 -12.41 -8.79
CA ASN A 262 -17.95 -12.04 -9.09
C ASN A 262 -18.74 -11.59 -7.84
N ASN A 263 -18.05 -11.04 -6.82
CA ASN A 263 -18.64 -10.60 -5.56
C ASN A 263 -19.43 -11.68 -4.77
N THR A 264 -19.19 -12.99 -4.98
CA THR A 264 -19.84 -14.02 -4.15
C THR A 264 -19.11 -14.14 -2.80
N HIS A 265 -19.88 -14.13 -1.71
CA HIS A 265 -19.37 -14.19 -0.34
C HIS A 265 -18.68 -15.51 -0.01
N LEU A 266 -17.60 -15.44 0.79
CA LEU A 266 -16.81 -16.58 1.27
C LEU A 266 -16.50 -16.44 2.76
N THR A 267 -16.07 -17.53 3.38
CA THR A 267 -15.65 -17.54 4.79
C THR A 267 -14.22 -17.04 4.95
N PRO A 268 -13.88 -16.20 5.95
CA PRO A 268 -14.77 -15.47 6.88
C PRO A 268 -15.05 -14.03 6.43
N GLU A 269 -16.13 -13.44 6.96
CA GLU A 269 -16.36 -11.99 6.89
C GLU A 269 -16.57 -11.40 8.29
N ILE A 270 -16.09 -10.17 8.48
CA ILE A 270 -16.13 -9.40 9.73
C ILE A 270 -16.57 -7.97 9.41
N PHE A 271 -17.65 -7.53 10.04
CA PHE A 271 -18.29 -6.23 9.83
C PHE A 271 -18.47 -5.45 11.14
N LEU A 272 -18.53 -4.12 11.05
CA LEU A 272 -18.84 -3.18 12.12
C LEU A 272 -20.25 -2.59 11.90
N SER A 273 -21.14 -2.66 12.90
CA SER A 273 -22.48 -2.05 12.82
C SER A 273 -22.49 -0.55 13.17
N GLN A 274 -23.59 0.14 12.84
CA GLN A 274 -23.87 1.52 13.28
C GLN A 274 -23.81 1.70 14.82
N GLU A 275 -24.14 0.66 15.58
CA GLU A 275 -24.03 0.65 17.05
C GLU A 275 -22.61 0.36 17.57
N GLY A 276 -21.65 0.08 16.68
CA GLY A 276 -20.27 -0.25 17.03
C GLY A 276 -20.03 -1.71 17.45
N ARG A 277 -21.00 -2.61 17.23
CA ARG A 277 -20.83 -4.05 17.50
C ARG A 277 -20.14 -4.73 16.31
N ILE A 278 -19.37 -5.79 16.56
CA ILE A 278 -18.73 -6.58 15.51
C ILE A 278 -19.62 -7.78 15.17
N ARG A 279 -19.91 -7.95 13.88
CA ARG A 279 -20.60 -9.12 13.32
C ARG A 279 -19.62 -9.98 12.56
N VAL A 280 -19.66 -11.30 12.78
CA VAL A 280 -18.89 -12.29 12.00
C VAL A 280 -19.88 -13.16 11.24
N ASN A 281 -19.69 -13.30 9.92
CA ASN A 281 -20.44 -14.24 9.08
C ASN A 281 -19.50 -15.36 8.60
N LEU A 282 -19.93 -16.63 8.72
CA LEU A 282 -19.28 -17.78 8.09
C LEU A 282 -20.32 -18.55 7.26
N TYR A 283 -19.89 -19.16 6.15
CA TYR A 283 -20.77 -19.79 5.16
C TYR A 283 -20.59 -21.31 5.14
N GLY A 284 -21.68 -22.06 5.02
CA GLY A 284 -21.66 -23.54 4.99
C GLY A 284 -21.32 -24.15 3.62
N SER A 285 -21.43 -23.38 2.53
CA SER A 285 -21.04 -23.80 1.18
C SER A 285 -20.81 -22.60 0.26
N LEU A 286 -20.18 -22.81 -0.90
CA LEU A 286 -19.99 -21.80 -1.96
C LEU A 286 -21.30 -21.16 -2.49
N TYR A 287 -22.44 -21.86 -2.34
CA TYR A 287 -23.74 -21.43 -2.85
C TYR A 287 -24.73 -21.09 -1.72
N ALA A 288 -24.25 -20.97 -0.49
CA ALA A 288 -25.09 -20.58 0.65
C ALA A 288 -25.45 -19.10 0.54
N LEU A 289 -26.71 -18.80 0.18
CA LEU A 289 -27.24 -17.43 0.11
C LEU A 289 -27.29 -16.74 1.49
N GLU A 290 -27.36 -17.52 2.57
CA GLU A 290 -27.34 -17.02 3.94
C GLU A 290 -26.12 -17.60 4.68
N GLY A 291 -25.28 -16.71 5.20
CA GLY A 291 -24.20 -17.05 6.13
C GLY A 291 -24.71 -17.04 7.57
N THR A 292 -24.36 -18.05 8.35
CA THR A 292 -24.64 -18.02 9.79
C THR A 292 -23.70 -17.00 10.44
N GLY A 293 -24.27 -15.96 11.03
CA GLY A 293 -23.49 -14.90 11.65
C GLY A 293 -24.08 -14.41 12.96
N ALA A 294 -23.19 -14.11 13.90
CA ALA A 294 -23.52 -13.58 15.22
C ALA A 294 -22.75 -12.27 15.47
N GLU A 295 -23.29 -11.46 16.37
CA GLU A 295 -22.84 -10.11 16.67
C GLU A 295 -22.44 -10.00 18.14
N THR A 296 -21.47 -9.13 18.46
CA THR A 296 -20.99 -8.96 19.84
C THR A 296 -22.05 -8.37 20.75
N ILE A 297 -22.09 -8.80 22.01
CA ILE A 297 -23.11 -8.33 22.97
C ILE A 297 -22.92 -6.83 23.30
N ALA A 298 -21.67 -6.37 23.29
CA ALA A 298 -21.29 -4.97 23.52
C ALA A 298 -20.62 -4.36 22.29
N SER A 299 -20.72 -3.03 22.19
CA SER A 299 -20.01 -2.20 21.22
C SER A 299 -18.53 -2.08 21.55
N VAL A 300 -17.70 -2.06 20.53
CA VAL A 300 -16.26 -1.78 20.66
C VAL A 300 -16.08 -0.29 20.98
N PRO A 301 -15.34 0.09 22.03
CA PRO A 301 -15.09 1.49 22.36
C PRO A 301 -14.48 2.28 21.19
N ARG A 302 -14.95 3.51 20.99
CA ARG A 302 -14.28 4.48 20.10
C ARG A 302 -13.11 5.12 20.81
N HIS A 303 -12.10 5.50 20.05
CA HIS A 303 -10.87 6.14 20.52
C HIS A 303 -10.02 5.28 21.49
N ASP A 304 -10.15 3.96 21.44
CA ASP A 304 -9.28 3.02 22.16
C ASP A 304 -8.76 1.94 21.19
N TRP A 305 -7.57 1.41 21.46
CA TRP A 305 -6.98 0.33 20.68
C TRP A 305 -7.46 -1.02 21.19
N CYS A 306 -8.01 -1.85 20.31
CA CYS A 306 -8.59 -3.14 20.64
C CYS A 306 -7.95 -4.29 19.84
N ARG A 307 -7.42 -5.30 20.53
CA ARG A 307 -7.03 -6.58 19.94
C ARG A 307 -8.27 -7.39 19.65
N VAL A 308 -8.54 -7.67 18.37
CA VAL A 308 -9.60 -8.57 17.91
C VAL A 308 -8.98 -9.91 17.52
N ALA A 309 -9.52 -11.01 18.05
CA ALA A 309 -9.07 -12.37 17.76
C ALA A 309 -10.28 -13.28 17.44
N LEU A 310 -10.45 -13.62 16.16
CA LEU A 310 -11.42 -14.62 15.69
C LEU A 310 -10.74 -15.99 15.65
N ILE A 311 -11.34 -16.99 16.29
CA ILE A 311 -10.90 -18.39 16.30
C ILE A 311 -12.04 -19.24 15.74
N VAL A 312 -11.77 -19.98 14.68
CA VAL A 312 -12.72 -20.92 14.05
C VAL A 312 -12.19 -22.34 14.23
N ASP A 313 -13.01 -23.22 14.80
CA ASP A 313 -12.74 -24.64 15.01
C ASP A 313 -13.91 -25.49 14.48
N GLU A 314 -13.79 -25.89 13.21
CA GLU A 314 -14.70 -26.74 12.44
C GLU A 314 -16.14 -26.21 12.25
N TYR A 315 -16.96 -26.30 13.30
CA TYR A 315 -18.38 -25.91 13.33
C TYR A 315 -18.67 -24.88 14.44
N HIS A 316 -17.68 -24.59 15.27
CA HIS A 316 -17.76 -23.59 16.34
C HIS A 316 -16.78 -22.43 16.05
N TRP A 317 -17.16 -21.21 16.40
CA TRP A 317 -16.24 -20.08 16.41
C TRP A 317 -16.45 -19.17 17.62
N LYS A 318 -15.37 -18.50 18.03
CA LYS A 318 -15.36 -17.48 19.08
C LYS A 318 -14.60 -16.26 18.59
N ILE A 319 -15.06 -15.07 18.94
CA ILE A 319 -14.32 -13.82 18.80
C ILE A 319 -14.07 -13.22 20.19
N TYR A 320 -12.84 -12.78 20.42
CA TYR A 320 -12.41 -12.07 21.63
C TYR A 320 -11.95 -10.67 21.25
N ILE A 321 -12.38 -9.67 22.00
CA ILE A 321 -11.98 -8.27 21.81
C ILE A 321 -11.48 -7.73 23.15
N ASN A 322 -10.19 -7.39 23.22
CA ASN A 322 -9.56 -6.81 24.42
C ASN A 322 -9.05 -5.41 24.08
N CYS A 323 -9.61 -4.37 24.72
CA CYS A 323 -9.21 -2.98 24.50
C CYS A 323 -8.26 -2.50 25.61
N VAL A 324 -7.39 -1.54 25.33
CA VAL A 324 -6.33 -1.13 26.28
C VAL A 324 -6.91 -0.61 27.60
N GLN A 325 -8.01 0.15 27.58
CA GLN A 325 -8.63 0.69 28.79
C GLN A 325 -9.43 -0.36 29.58
N THR A 326 -9.84 -1.47 28.95
CA THR A 326 -10.75 -2.48 29.52
C THR A 326 -10.23 -3.90 29.36
N TRP A 327 -8.90 -4.07 29.35
CA TRP A 327 -8.21 -5.28 28.90
C TRP A 327 -8.71 -6.58 29.55
N ASP A 328 -8.96 -6.55 30.86
CA ASP A 328 -9.38 -7.71 31.65
C ASP A 328 -10.86 -8.08 31.49
N LYS A 329 -11.64 -7.26 30.76
CA LYS A 329 -13.07 -7.47 30.48
C LYS A 329 -13.29 -7.61 28.97
N PRO A 330 -12.85 -8.72 28.34
CA PRO A 330 -13.03 -8.92 26.90
C PRO A 330 -14.51 -8.90 26.50
N ILE A 331 -14.81 -8.24 25.37
CA ILE A 331 -16.09 -8.44 24.69
C ILE A 331 -15.96 -9.76 23.91
N ILE A 332 -16.94 -10.65 24.09
CA ILE A 332 -16.94 -12.00 23.50
C ILE A 332 -18.21 -12.21 22.70
N ALA A 333 -18.09 -12.86 21.55
CA ALA A 333 -19.20 -13.53 20.88
C ALA A 333 -18.78 -14.94 20.46
N SER A 334 -19.75 -15.85 20.34
CA SER A 334 -19.50 -17.20 19.85
C SER A 334 -20.74 -17.81 19.24
N HIS A 335 -20.57 -18.67 18.25
CA HIS A 335 -21.66 -19.38 17.60
C HIS A 335 -21.25 -20.81 17.26
N THR A 336 -22.19 -21.74 17.40
CA THR A 336 -22.04 -23.16 17.07
C THR A 336 -23.08 -23.50 16.02
N SER A 337 -22.63 -23.84 14.81
CA SER A 337 -23.51 -24.25 13.72
C SER A 337 -23.82 -25.75 13.81
N SER A 338 -25.00 -26.13 13.32
CA SER A 338 -25.39 -27.53 13.11
C SER A 338 -24.73 -28.17 11.89
N ILE A 339 -24.19 -27.35 10.98
CA ILE A 339 -23.48 -27.76 9.76
C ILE A 339 -22.06 -27.15 9.79
N TYR A 340 -21.06 -27.89 9.32
CA TYR A 340 -19.69 -27.38 9.22
C TYR A 340 -19.58 -26.19 8.26
N TYR A 341 -18.65 -25.28 8.55
CA TYR A 341 -18.35 -24.17 7.64
C TYR A 341 -17.53 -24.65 6.43
N TYR A 342 -17.67 -23.94 5.32
CA TYR A 342 -16.84 -24.08 4.14
C TYR A 342 -15.86 -22.91 4.06
N SER A 343 -14.57 -23.19 3.91
CA SER A 343 -13.53 -22.17 3.71
C SER A 343 -12.49 -22.67 2.72
N ASN A 344 -12.28 -21.92 1.63
CA ASN A 344 -11.23 -22.18 0.65
C ASN A 344 -10.40 -20.91 0.45
N ASP A 345 -9.22 -20.87 1.06
CA ASP A 345 -8.30 -19.73 1.01
C ASP A 345 -7.42 -19.66 -0.25
N GLU A 346 -7.53 -20.64 -1.17
CA GLU A 346 -6.97 -20.53 -2.53
C GLU A 346 -7.96 -19.90 -3.54
N LEU A 347 -9.22 -19.64 -3.15
CA LEU A 347 -10.30 -19.21 -4.04
C LEU A 347 -10.83 -17.83 -3.62
N GLY A 348 -10.72 -16.85 -4.51
CA GLY A 348 -11.12 -15.47 -4.25
C GLY A 348 -9.99 -14.59 -3.70
N THR A 349 -10.37 -13.42 -3.19
CA THR A 349 -9.46 -12.39 -2.70
C THR A 349 -9.97 -11.88 -1.35
N PHE A 350 -9.08 -11.80 -0.36
CA PHE A 350 -9.37 -11.20 0.94
C PHE A 350 -9.23 -9.68 0.85
N ILE A 351 -10.07 -8.96 1.59
CA ILE A 351 -10.14 -7.50 1.55
C ILE A 351 -10.21 -6.98 2.98
N VAL A 352 -9.23 -6.19 3.40
CA VAL A 352 -9.29 -5.46 4.69
C VAL A 352 -9.91 -4.08 4.43
N GLY A 353 -11.00 -3.77 5.13
CA GLY A 353 -11.78 -2.54 4.91
C GLY A 353 -12.92 -2.75 3.91
N GLY A 354 -13.07 -1.82 2.97
CA GLY A 354 -14.19 -1.75 2.03
C GLY A 354 -13.98 -2.51 0.72
N SER A 355 -15.08 -2.76 0.02
CA SER A 355 -15.19 -3.47 -1.26
C SER A 355 -16.26 -2.80 -2.13
N ASP A 356 -16.46 -3.23 -3.39
CA ASP A 356 -17.49 -2.68 -4.28
C ASP A 356 -18.90 -2.67 -3.67
N ILE A 357 -19.16 -3.60 -2.74
CA ILE A 357 -20.45 -3.87 -2.13
C ILE A 357 -20.59 -3.31 -0.71
N THR A 358 -19.51 -2.83 -0.08
CA THR A 358 -19.54 -2.30 1.30
C THR A 358 -18.47 -1.25 1.56
N HIS A 359 -18.81 -0.23 2.34
CA HIS A 359 -17.85 0.77 2.82
C HIS A 359 -16.93 0.19 3.90
N ALA A 360 -15.67 0.64 3.94
CA ALA A 360 -14.76 0.39 5.06
C ALA A 360 -15.32 1.00 6.36
N PHE A 361 -14.84 0.54 7.51
CA PHE A 361 -14.97 1.31 8.75
C PHE A 361 -14.10 2.59 8.70
N ARG A 362 -14.28 3.50 9.67
CA ARG A 362 -13.45 4.70 9.82
C ARG A 362 -12.57 4.61 11.07
N GLY A 363 -11.25 4.68 10.88
CA GLY A 363 -10.25 4.53 11.93
C GLY A 363 -8.97 3.90 11.42
N PHE A 364 -8.31 3.09 12.24
CA PHE A 364 -7.02 2.46 11.92
C PHE A 364 -7.08 0.94 12.15
N ILE A 365 -6.31 0.21 11.35
CA ILE A 365 -6.01 -1.21 11.58
C ILE A 365 -4.50 -1.45 11.58
N SER A 366 -4.02 -2.27 12.51
CA SER A 366 -2.60 -2.61 12.66
C SER A 366 -2.42 -4.10 12.98
N GLN A 367 -1.18 -4.57 12.83
CA GLN A 367 -0.68 -5.95 12.99
C GLN A 367 -1.74 -7.04 12.78
N MET A 368 -1.98 -7.45 11.54
CA MET A 368 -2.90 -8.55 11.20
C MET A 368 -2.11 -9.83 10.88
N ASP A 369 -2.25 -10.85 11.72
CA ASP A 369 -1.64 -12.16 11.60
C ASP A 369 -2.73 -13.25 11.42
N ILE A 370 -2.63 -14.04 10.33
CA ILE A 370 -3.55 -15.15 10.01
C ILE A 370 -2.85 -16.50 10.22
N TYR A 371 -3.44 -17.34 11.05
CA TYR A 371 -3.00 -18.69 11.38
C TYR A 371 -3.87 -19.70 10.62
N ARG A 372 -3.40 -20.20 9.47
CA ARG A 372 -4.25 -20.86 8.46
C ARG A 372 -4.82 -22.22 8.86
N ARG A 373 -4.15 -22.94 9.77
CA ARG A 373 -4.50 -24.34 10.14
C ARG A 373 -4.60 -24.57 11.64
N ILE A 374 -4.59 -23.50 12.43
CA ILE A 374 -4.49 -23.52 13.90
C ILE A 374 -5.66 -22.73 14.50
N ALA A 375 -6.47 -23.40 15.31
CA ALA A 375 -7.39 -22.76 16.26
C ALA A 375 -6.63 -22.54 17.59
N LEU A 376 -6.34 -21.29 17.92
CA LEU A 376 -5.59 -20.91 19.13
C LEU A 376 -6.50 -20.94 20.37
N THR A 377 -5.92 -21.22 21.54
CA THR A 377 -6.62 -21.01 22.83
C THR A 377 -6.42 -19.59 23.34
N TYR A 378 -7.26 -19.14 24.28
CA TYR A 378 -7.20 -17.75 24.79
C TYR A 378 -5.85 -17.44 25.47
N GLU A 379 -5.21 -18.42 26.11
CA GLU A 379 -3.90 -18.28 26.75
C GLU A 379 -2.75 -18.09 25.73
N GLN A 380 -2.94 -18.59 24.50
CA GLN A 380 -1.96 -18.49 23.41
C GLN A 380 -2.04 -17.16 22.65
N LEU A 381 -3.10 -16.35 22.88
CA LEU A 381 -3.26 -15.06 22.21
C LEU A 381 -2.24 -14.02 22.72
N PRO A 382 -1.62 -13.23 21.82
CA PRO A 382 -0.59 -12.25 22.19
C PRO A 382 -1.17 -11.18 23.13
N LYS A 383 -0.58 -11.04 24.32
CA LYS A 383 -1.10 -10.17 25.40
C LYS A 383 -0.76 -8.68 25.27
N LYS A 384 0.12 -8.31 24.34
CA LYS A 384 0.48 -6.92 24.05
C LYS A 384 0.68 -6.77 22.55
N LEU A 385 0.41 -5.58 22.03
CA LEU A 385 0.91 -5.16 20.72
C LEU A 385 2.44 -5.05 20.81
N ASP A 386 3.14 -5.47 19.76
CA ASP A 386 4.58 -5.23 19.65
C ASP A 386 4.87 -3.78 19.24
N MET A 387 4.82 -2.88 20.23
CA MET A 387 5.01 -1.44 20.01
C MET A 387 6.45 -1.06 19.67
N SER A 388 7.42 -2.01 19.72
CA SER A 388 8.82 -1.73 19.39
C SER A 388 9.04 -1.29 17.94
N SER A 389 8.09 -1.62 17.05
CA SER A 389 8.06 -1.22 15.65
C SER A 389 7.13 -0.02 15.36
N MET A 390 6.35 0.44 16.35
CA MET A 390 5.26 1.42 16.17
C MET A 390 5.06 2.30 17.43
N PRO A 391 6.06 3.10 17.85
CA PRO A 391 6.02 3.85 19.10
C PRO A 391 4.89 4.90 19.18
N PHE A 392 4.51 5.50 18.05
CA PHE A 392 3.50 6.56 17.92
C PHE A 392 2.03 6.08 18.02
N LEU A 393 1.78 4.77 18.06
CA LEU A 393 0.41 4.24 18.04
C LEU A 393 -0.51 4.71 19.21
N PRO A 394 -0.01 4.89 20.45
CA PRO A 394 -0.80 5.41 21.58
C PRO A 394 -1.21 6.88 21.43
N SER A 395 -0.52 7.65 20.59
CA SER A 395 -0.66 9.11 20.44
C SER A 395 -1.43 9.55 19.19
N ILE A 396 -1.82 8.61 18.30
CA ILE A 396 -2.80 8.84 17.20
C ILE A 396 -4.24 9.01 17.75
N VAL A 397 -4.42 9.91 18.71
CA VAL A 397 -5.71 10.27 19.32
C VAL A 397 -6.16 11.59 18.68
N PRO A 398 -7.19 11.61 17.81
CA PRO A 398 -7.61 12.82 17.08
C PRO A 398 -8.13 14.00 17.92
N GLN A 399 -8.04 13.90 19.25
CA GLN A 399 -8.47 14.93 20.19
C GLN A 399 -7.53 15.01 21.39
N SER A 400 -6.37 15.64 21.16
CA SER A 400 -5.58 16.24 22.24
C SER A 400 -6.48 17.14 23.12
N ASN A 401 -6.09 17.33 24.38
CA ASN A 401 -6.84 18.22 25.28
C ASN A 401 -6.92 19.66 24.73
N GLU A 402 -5.97 20.05 23.88
CA GLU A 402 -5.92 21.33 23.17
C GLU A 402 -6.97 21.43 22.07
N CYS A 403 -7.14 20.41 21.23
CA CYS A 403 -8.23 20.40 20.25
C CYS A 403 -9.61 20.47 20.93
N LYS A 404 -9.80 19.76 22.06
CA LYS A 404 -11.03 19.86 22.87
C LYS A 404 -11.23 21.29 23.40
N TYR A 405 -10.16 21.94 23.86
CA TYR A 405 -10.18 23.34 24.29
C TYR A 405 -10.56 24.30 23.16
N TYR A 406 -9.95 24.19 21.97
CA TYR A 406 -10.28 25.04 20.82
C TYR A 406 -11.72 24.86 20.36
N ILE A 407 -12.21 23.63 20.20
CA ILE A 407 -13.60 23.35 19.83
C ILE A 407 -14.58 23.93 20.87
N HIS A 408 -14.26 23.83 22.16
CA HIS A 408 -15.06 24.45 23.23
C HIS A 408 -15.05 25.99 23.14
N LEU A 409 -13.89 26.58 22.85
CA LEU A 409 -13.71 28.03 22.69
C LEU A 409 -14.56 28.59 21.54
N PHE A 410 -14.60 27.92 20.39
CA PHE A 410 -15.46 28.30 19.27
C PHE A 410 -16.94 28.28 19.67
N LYS A 411 -17.41 27.21 20.33
CA LYS A 411 -18.81 27.11 20.79
C LYS A 411 -19.20 28.28 21.69
N GLN A 412 -18.36 28.62 22.68
CA GLN A 412 -18.58 29.80 23.55
C GLN A 412 -18.67 31.11 22.75
N CYS A 413 -17.77 31.34 21.79
CA CYS A 413 -17.80 32.56 20.96
C CYS A 413 -19.02 32.62 20.04
N TYR A 414 -19.45 31.48 19.49
CA TYR A 414 -20.60 31.37 18.60
C TYR A 414 -21.93 31.60 19.34
N GLU A 415 -22.10 31.03 20.53
CA GLU A 415 -23.25 31.29 21.41
C GLU A 415 -23.37 32.78 21.77
N GLN A 416 -22.25 33.42 22.13
CA GLN A 416 -22.22 34.87 22.40
C GLN A 416 -22.58 35.70 21.16
N PHE A 417 -22.17 35.27 19.96
CA PHE A 417 -22.50 35.92 18.70
C PHE A 417 -23.99 35.79 18.35
N ILE A 418 -24.61 34.61 18.54
CA ILE A 418 -26.06 34.42 18.36
C ILE A 418 -26.84 35.32 19.33
N LEU A 419 -26.44 35.36 20.61
CA LEU A 419 -27.08 36.22 21.61
C LEU A 419 -26.95 37.72 21.26
N PHE A 420 -25.83 38.13 20.66
CA PHE A 420 -25.61 39.48 20.16
C PHE A 420 -26.53 39.81 18.98
N ASN A 421 -26.60 38.95 17.95
CA ASN A 421 -27.44 39.18 16.77
C ASN A 421 -28.94 39.21 17.11
N LYS A 422 -29.42 38.26 17.93
CA LYS A 422 -30.83 38.24 18.38
C LYS A 422 -31.22 39.52 19.12
N ARG A 423 -30.30 40.11 19.91
CA ARG A 423 -30.55 41.37 20.64
C ARG A 423 -30.53 42.60 19.75
N ILE A 424 -29.66 42.65 18.73
CA ILE A 424 -29.66 43.73 17.72
C ILE A 424 -30.97 43.76 16.93
N GLN A 425 -31.48 42.59 16.52
CA GLN A 425 -32.76 42.49 15.83
C GLN A 425 -33.96 42.94 16.68
N GLN A 426 -33.83 43.00 18.02
CA GLN A 426 -34.92 43.29 18.93
C GLN A 426 -34.97 44.74 19.46
N LYS A 427 -33.88 45.53 19.35
CA LYS A 427 -33.86 47.00 19.61
C LYS A 427 -32.50 47.63 19.31
N PHE A 428 -32.49 48.95 19.04
CA PHE A 428 -31.31 49.83 18.91
C PHE A 428 -30.54 50.04 20.25
N THR A 429 -30.29 48.99 21.03
CA THR A 429 -29.64 49.07 22.34
C THR A 429 -28.55 48.01 22.48
N CYS A 430 -27.28 48.41 22.40
CA CYS A 430 -26.11 47.53 22.49
C CYS A 430 -25.81 46.99 23.90
N ASN A 431 -26.83 46.61 24.69
CA ASN A 431 -26.70 46.10 26.07
C ASN A 431 -26.28 44.62 26.11
N ALA A 432 -25.30 44.26 25.30
CA ALA A 432 -24.55 43.01 25.43
C ALA A 432 -23.14 43.37 25.89
N ARG A 433 -22.74 43.01 27.12
CA ARG A 433 -21.30 43.04 27.46
C ARG A 433 -20.61 42.09 26.47
N PRO A 434 -19.57 42.52 25.74
CA PRO A 434 -18.72 43.67 26.04
C PRO A 434 -18.86 44.88 25.09
N PHE A 435 -20.06 45.43 24.87
CA PHE A 435 -20.29 46.61 24.02
C PHE A 435 -20.98 47.77 24.75
N VAL A 436 -20.74 48.99 24.26
CA VAL A 436 -21.42 50.24 24.63
C VAL A 436 -22.01 50.83 23.33
N PHE A 437 -23.24 51.33 23.40
CA PHE A 437 -23.83 52.08 22.28
C PHE A 437 -23.22 53.48 22.21
N ASN A 438 -22.54 53.81 21.11
CA ASN A 438 -22.11 55.18 20.86
C ASN A 438 -23.28 55.98 20.27
N LYS A 439 -23.82 56.92 21.04
CA LYS A 439 -24.96 57.76 20.64
C LYS A 439 -24.65 58.66 19.43
N SER A 440 -23.40 59.09 19.21
CA SER A 440 -23.08 60.00 18.11
C SER A 440 -23.11 59.34 16.72
N ASN A 441 -22.72 58.06 16.64
CA ASN A 441 -22.57 57.33 15.37
C ASN A 441 -23.55 56.15 15.23
N GLN A 442 -24.50 56.00 16.17
CA GLN A 442 -25.45 54.89 16.27
C GLN A 442 -24.82 53.47 16.18
N GLN A 443 -23.59 53.29 16.66
CA GLN A 443 -22.85 52.02 16.55
C GLN A 443 -22.50 51.39 17.90
N CYS A 444 -22.55 50.05 17.95
CA CYS A 444 -22.03 49.27 19.08
C CYS A 444 -20.49 49.22 19.06
N LEU A 445 -19.84 49.89 20.02
CA LEU A 445 -18.39 49.90 20.23
C LEU A 445 -18.00 48.94 21.37
N LEU A 446 -16.88 48.23 21.23
CA LEU A 446 -16.38 47.32 22.27
C LEU A 446 -15.95 48.10 23.53
N ILE A 447 -16.37 47.67 24.72
CA ILE A 447 -15.93 48.21 26.02
C ILE A 447 -14.40 48.12 26.10
N ARG A 448 -13.73 49.22 26.47
CA ARG A 448 -12.26 49.30 26.57
C ARG A 448 -11.64 48.15 27.39
N THR A 449 -12.29 47.68 28.45
CA THR A 449 -11.77 46.61 29.31
C THR A 449 -11.68 45.24 28.62
N TRP A 450 -12.55 44.92 27.65
CA TRP A 450 -12.39 43.73 26.81
C TRP A 450 -11.38 43.95 25.69
N LYS A 451 -11.27 45.18 25.18
CA LYS A 451 -10.20 45.60 24.25
C LYS A 451 -8.80 45.61 24.91
N GLN A 452 -8.75 45.63 26.25
CA GLN A 452 -7.54 45.52 27.07
C GLN A 452 -7.27 44.07 27.50
N LYS A 453 -8.30 43.23 27.71
CA LYS A 453 -8.13 41.80 28.05
C LYS A 453 -7.87 40.91 26.84
N LEU A 454 -8.43 41.23 25.68
CA LEU A 454 -8.13 40.55 24.42
C LEU A 454 -7.23 41.46 23.60
N SER A 455 -5.94 41.14 23.56
CA SER A 455 -5.01 41.78 22.61
C SER A 455 -5.45 41.47 21.17
N SER A 456 -4.93 42.20 20.19
CA SER A 456 -5.10 41.87 18.77
C SER A 456 -4.54 40.49 18.39
N GLY A 457 -3.73 39.87 19.27
CA GLY A 457 -3.25 38.49 19.16
C GLY A 457 -4.27 37.43 19.57
N ASP A 458 -5.20 37.72 20.48
CA ASP A 458 -6.09 36.70 21.08
C ASP A 458 -7.07 36.09 20.05
N ILE A 459 -7.09 34.76 19.96
CA ILE A 459 -7.94 34.03 19.02
C ILE A 459 -9.44 34.27 19.27
N ARG A 460 -9.89 34.47 20.51
CA ARG A 460 -11.30 34.78 20.82
C ARG A 460 -11.75 36.05 20.12
N TYR A 461 -10.90 37.08 20.13
CA TYR A 461 -11.18 38.34 19.44
C TYR A 461 -11.21 38.14 17.92
N ARG A 462 -10.36 37.27 17.37
CA ARG A 462 -10.30 36.95 15.94
C ARG A 462 -11.52 36.17 15.47
N ILE A 463 -11.90 35.09 16.15
CA ILE A 463 -13.12 34.32 15.87
C ILE A 463 -14.36 35.22 15.96
N PHE A 464 -14.51 35.97 17.05
CA PHE A 464 -15.65 36.88 17.23
C PHE A 464 -15.70 38.00 16.17
N ARG A 465 -14.54 38.58 15.80
CA ARG A 465 -14.46 39.59 14.73
C ARG A 465 -14.78 39.02 13.35
N ALA A 466 -14.37 37.78 13.08
CA ALA A 466 -14.67 37.09 11.84
C ALA A 466 -16.18 36.81 11.75
N LEU A 467 -16.78 36.21 12.79
CA LEU A 467 -18.24 36.00 12.92
C LEU A 467 -19.04 37.28 12.67
N ARG A 468 -18.59 38.41 13.22
CA ARG A 468 -19.22 39.73 13.02
C ARG A 468 -19.11 40.28 11.59
N ARG A 469 -18.08 39.91 10.84
CA ARG A 469 -17.86 40.37 9.44
C ARG A 469 -18.52 39.46 8.42
N GLN A 470 -18.53 38.16 8.69
CA GLN A 470 -19.07 37.12 7.84
C GLN A 470 -19.60 36.02 8.76
N ILE A 471 -20.86 35.65 8.59
CA ILE A 471 -21.49 34.62 9.44
C ILE A 471 -20.84 33.28 9.10
N MET A 472 -19.96 32.81 9.98
CA MET A 472 -19.39 31.45 9.96
C MET A 472 -20.28 30.58 10.85
N ASN A 473 -20.85 29.51 10.31
CA ASN A 473 -21.82 28.67 11.00
C ASN A 473 -21.22 27.34 11.50
N SER A 474 -20.00 27.02 11.06
CA SER A 474 -19.31 25.77 11.35
C SER A 474 -17.89 25.98 11.88
N THR A 475 -17.32 24.97 12.54
CA THR A 475 -15.89 24.97 12.87
C THR A 475 -15.04 24.95 11.60
N THR A 476 -15.47 24.26 10.55
CA THR A 476 -14.77 24.17 9.26
C THR A 476 -14.64 25.53 8.56
N ASP A 477 -15.62 26.43 8.68
CA ASP A 477 -15.50 27.82 8.20
C ASP A 477 -14.33 28.57 8.88
N VAL A 478 -14.20 28.40 10.21
CA VAL A 478 -13.09 28.98 11.00
C VAL A 478 -11.77 28.32 10.63
N ALA A 479 -11.78 27.01 10.42
CA ALA A 479 -10.63 26.21 10.04
C ALA A 479 -10.04 26.71 8.71
N ASN A 480 -10.89 26.81 7.67
CA ASN A 480 -10.55 27.40 6.38
C ASN A 480 -10.01 28.83 6.55
N LYS A 481 -10.67 29.64 7.39
CA LYS A 481 -10.27 31.05 7.53
C LYS A 481 -8.96 31.28 8.28
N LEU A 482 -8.63 30.41 9.24
CA LEU A 482 -7.34 30.41 9.91
C LEU A 482 -6.24 29.95 8.94
N PHE A 483 -6.48 28.87 8.19
CA PHE A 483 -5.51 28.37 7.22
C PHE A 483 -5.20 29.38 6.09
N ASP A 484 -6.23 30.05 5.54
CA ASP A 484 -6.08 31.22 4.64
C ASP A 484 -5.10 32.27 5.19
N LEU A 485 -5.20 32.57 6.48
CA LEU A 485 -4.37 33.57 7.15
C LEU A 485 -2.95 33.06 7.41
N THR A 486 -2.79 31.76 7.70
CA THR A 486 -1.47 31.11 7.81
C THR A 486 -0.73 31.12 6.48
N ILE A 487 -1.39 30.74 5.38
CA ILE A 487 -0.79 30.81 4.02
C ILE A 487 -0.34 32.24 3.70
N LYS A 488 -1.18 33.24 4.00
CA LYS A 488 -0.82 34.65 3.82
C LYS A 488 0.31 35.15 4.71
N LEU A 489 0.66 34.46 5.81
CA LEU A 489 1.86 34.74 6.58
C LEU A 489 3.10 34.12 5.94
N LEU A 490 2.99 32.89 5.42
CA LEU A 490 4.06 32.19 4.71
C LEU A 490 4.45 32.86 3.39
N GLU A 491 3.51 33.56 2.77
CA GLU A 491 3.74 34.32 1.54
C GLU A 491 4.43 35.69 1.78
N ASN A 492 4.56 36.16 3.03
CA ASN A 492 5.29 37.38 3.38
C ASN A 492 6.76 37.09 3.71
N ASP A 493 7.65 38.04 3.43
CA ASP A 493 9.10 37.87 3.60
C ASP A 493 9.57 37.68 5.07
N ASN A 494 8.75 38.03 6.06
CA ASN A 494 9.07 37.96 7.49
C ASN A 494 8.55 36.67 8.17
N ILE A 495 8.90 35.51 7.60
CA ILE A 495 8.47 34.19 8.10
C ILE A 495 9.02 33.91 9.51
N ASP A 496 10.31 34.20 9.75
CA ASP A 496 10.98 33.92 11.04
C ASP A 496 10.28 34.59 12.24
N ILE A 497 9.80 35.83 12.07
CA ILE A 497 9.06 36.58 13.10
C ILE A 497 7.67 35.95 13.35
N SER A 498 7.13 35.25 12.35
CA SER A 498 5.77 34.71 12.34
C SER A 498 5.70 33.22 12.75
N CYS A 499 6.83 32.53 12.96
CA CYS A 499 6.92 31.10 13.23
C CYS A 499 5.91 30.55 14.26
N ASN A 500 5.93 31.08 15.50
CA ASN A 500 4.98 30.64 16.55
C ASN A 500 3.51 30.89 16.15
N GLN A 501 3.25 31.93 15.37
CA GLN A 501 1.91 32.29 14.91
C GLN A 501 1.44 31.36 13.78
N ILE A 502 2.35 30.92 12.90
CA ILE A 502 2.10 29.95 11.83
C ILE A 502 1.78 28.58 12.43
N ILE A 503 2.59 28.10 13.38
CA ILE A 503 2.39 26.80 14.05
C ILE A 503 1.05 26.81 14.79
N THR A 504 0.84 27.76 15.71
CA THR A 504 -0.41 27.80 16.52
C THR A 504 -1.68 27.97 15.69
N TRP A 505 -1.66 28.74 14.61
CA TRP A 505 -2.85 28.85 13.73
C TRP A 505 -3.07 27.58 12.90
N SER A 506 -2.00 26.84 12.56
CA SER A 506 -2.11 25.55 11.89
C SER A 506 -2.68 24.49 12.84
N GLU A 507 -2.23 24.43 14.09
CA GLU A 507 -2.81 23.57 15.14
C GLU A 507 -4.30 23.87 15.33
N GLN A 508 -4.66 25.16 15.41
CA GLN A 508 -6.05 25.58 15.57
C GLN A 508 -6.89 25.23 14.33
N ALA A 509 -6.39 25.50 13.12
CA ALA A 509 -7.07 25.12 11.89
C ALA A 509 -7.25 23.60 11.78
N MET A 510 -6.24 22.81 12.15
CA MET A 510 -6.28 21.35 12.23
C MET A 510 -7.37 20.89 13.21
N CYS A 511 -7.36 21.37 14.44
CA CYS A 511 -8.36 21.04 15.47
C CYS A 511 -9.79 21.47 15.10
N TYR A 512 -9.97 22.50 14.26
CA TYR A 512 -11.29 22.89 13.74
C TYR A 512 -11.72 22.11 12.48
N GLY A 513 -10.85 21.24 11.94
CA GLY A 513 -11.15 20.31 10.86
C GLY A 513 -10.57 20.66 9.49
N HIS A 514 -9.52 21.49 9.39
CA HIS A 514 -8.86 21.78 8.12
C HIS A 514 -7.86 20.65 7.75
N PRO A 515 -8.06 19.89 6.65
CA PRO A 515 -7.20 18.74 6.34
C PRO A 515 -5.73 19.14 6.16
N SER A 516 -5.44 20.11 5.29
CA SER A 516 -4.06 20.48 4.94
C SER A 516 -3.31 21.30 6.00
N ALA A 517 -3.93 21.53 7.16
CA ALA A 517 -3.21 22.01 8.33
C ALA A 517 -2.33 20.89 8.94
N HIS A 518 -2.78 19.63 8.87
CA HIS A 518 -2.01 18.46 9.29
C HIS A 518 -0.69 18.34 8.54
N SER A 519 -0.74 18.39 7.20
CA SER A 519 0.46 18.28 6.35
C SER A 519 1.37 19.50 6.41
N LEU A 520 0.82 20.70 6.64
CA LEU A 520 1.63 21.88 6.91
C LEU A 520 2.42 21.71 8.21
N LEU A 521 1.77 21.32 9.31
CA LEU A 521 2.46 20.99 10.57
C LEU A 521 3.47 19.86 10.37
N ALA A 522 3.08 18.74 9.75
CA ALA A 522 3.97 17.61 9.50
C ALA A 522 5.22 18.02 8.70
N THR A 523 5.12 19.00 7.79
CA THR A 523 6.29 19.58 7.10
C THR A 523 7.24 20.28 8.09
N PHE A 524 6.68 21.07 9.00
CA PHE A 524 7.46 21.81 9.99
C PHE A 524 8.15 20.85 10.99
N TYR A 525 7.45 19.82 11.46
CA TYR A 525 8.03 18.79 12.33
C TYR A 525 9.07 17.90 11.61
N GLN A 526 8.75 17.38 10.42
CA GLN A 526 9.62 16.47 9.64
C GLN A 526 10.98 17.10 9.30
N PHE A 527 10.98 18.39 8.92
CA PHE A 527 12.17 19.11 8.46
C PHE A 527 12.78 20.04 9.52
N GLY A 528 12.22 20.09 10.72
CA GLY A 528 12.75 20.89 11.84
C GLY A 528 12.68 22.40 11.61
N LEU A 529 11.59 22.88 10.99
CA LEU A 529 11.41 24.31 10.70
C LEU A 529 11.09 25.10 11.97
N CYS A 530 11.32 26.41 11.95
CA CYS A 530 11.02 27.33 13.06
C CYS A 530 11.66 26.96 14.42
N GLY A 531 12.81 26.27 14.41
CA GLY A 531 13.52 25.85 15.62
C GLY A 531 13.05 24.54 16.24
N ILE A 532 12.10 23.84 15.62
CA ILE A 532 11.75 22.45 15.96
C ILE A 532 12.99 21.58 15.69
N LYS A 533 13.45 20.79 16.66
CA LYS A 533 14.69 20.00 16.50
C LYS A 533 14.41 18.62 15.93
N ARG A 534 15.27 18.18 15.00
CA ARG A 534 15.28 16.82 14.43
C ARG A 534 16.31 15.96 15.16
N ASN A 535 15.99 14.68 15.39
CA ASN A 535 16.83 13.75 16.14
C ASN A 535 17.95 13.06 15.32
N SER A 536 18.23 13.53 14.11
CA SER A 536 19.42 13.13 13.35
C SER A 536 20.61 13.99 13.78
N THR A 537 21.80 13.38 13.90
CA THR A 537 23.07 14.09 14.13
C THR A 537 23.45 15.09 13.04
N ARG A 538 22.69 15.13 11.94
CA ARG A 538 22.68 16.18 10.93
C ARG A 538 21.51 17.12 11.19
N VAL A 539 21.81 18.30 11.73
CA VAL A 539 20.90 19.44 11.85
C VAL A 539 21.36 20.51 10.85
N TYR A 540 20.43 21.11 10.11
CA TYR A 540 20.73 22.08 9.04
C TYR A 540 21.21 23.43 9.57
N ALA A 541 22.47 23.48 10.01
CA ALA A 541 23.16 24.67 10.51
C ALA A 541 23.51 25.67 9.38
N GLY A 542 22.50 26.26 8.75
CA GLY A 542 22.70 27.27 7.70
C GLY A 542 21.51 27.59 6.78
N ALA A 543 20.38 26.89 6.89
CA ALA A 543 19.17 27.31 6.20
C ALA A 543 18.55 28.55 6.90
N PRO A 544 18.06 29.56 6.16
CA PRO A 544 17.44 30.77 6.73
C PRO A 544 15.99 30.51 7.19
N ILE A 545 15.82 29.55 8.10
CA ILE A 545 14.60 29.32 8.89
C ILE A 545 15.06 29.02 10.34
N CYS A 546 15.20 30.09 11.14
CA CYS A 546 15.47 30.11 12.58
C CYS A 546 16.72 29.38 13.16
N LEU A 547 17.91 30.00 13.05
CA LEU A 547 19.03 29.75 13.98
C LEU A 547 18.84 30.50 15.32
N SER A 548 18.23 29.86 16.32
CA SER A 548 18.45 30.25 17.73
C SER A 548 18.27 29.05 18.68
N SER A 549 19.35 28.62 19.32
CA SER A 549 19.34 27.42 20.17
C SER A 549 19.25 27.75 21.67
N LYS A 550 18.21 27.23 22.34
CA LYS A 550 18.33 26.66 23.69
C LYS A 550 17.11 25.82 24.08
N TYR A 551 17.37 24.74 24.82
CA TYR A 551 16.44 23.74 25.38
C TYR A 551 15.97 22.58 24.46
N ILE A 552 16.40 21.37 24.86
CA ILE A 552 15.76 20.04 24.98
C ILE A 552 14.63 19.64 23.99
N ALA A 553 14.86 18.57 23.21
CA ALA A 553 14.06 17.33 23.14
C ALA A 553 14.65 16.34 22.11
N ASP A 554 14.69 15.04 22.47
CA ASP A 554 15.13 13.92 21.60
C ASP A 554 13.95 13.34 20.78
N ALA A 555 14.24 12.46 19.82
CA ALA A 555 13.41 11.47 19.05
C ALA A 555 12.04 11.86 18.45
N ILE A 556 11.28 12.72 19.12
CA ILE A 556 9.83 12.90 19.07
C ILE A 556 9.34 13.52 17.76
N SER A 557 10.11 14.42 17.13
CA SER A 557 9.66 15.20 15.96
C SER A 557 9.38 14.39 14.68
N ASN A 558 10.03 13.23 14.49
CA ASN A 558 9.66 12.32 13.40
C ASN A 558 8.37 11.54 13.72
N GLU A 559 8.11 11.23 15.00
CA GLU A 559 6.91 10.52 15.44
C GLU A 559 5.69 11.45 15.36
N GLU A 560 5.80 12.69 15.86
CA GLU A 560 4.78 13.74 15.71
C GLU A 560 4.44 14.01 14.23
N ALA A 561 5.44 14.08 13.35
CA ALA A 561 5.21 14.23 11.91
C ALA A 561 4.42 13.06 11.32
N LEU A 562 4.71 11.82 11.72
CA LEU A 562 3.96 10.64 11.30
C LEU A 562 2.54 10.63 11.85
N GLU A 563 2.32 10.97 13.11
CA GLU A 563 0.98 11.10 13.72
C GLU A 563 0.12 12.11 12.96
N LEU A 564 0.69 13.27 12.62
CA LEU A 564 0.03 14.31 11.83
C LEU A 564 -0.32 13.80 10.43
N LEU A 565 0.53 12.98 9.79
CA LEU A 565 0.22 12.35 8.50
C LEU A 565 -0.88 11.28 8.63
N PHE A 566 -0.86 10.44 9.66
CA PHE A 566 -1.91 9.44 9.92
C PHE A 566 -3.26 10.09 10.22
N SER A 567 -3.29 11.16 11.04
CA SER A 567 -4.49 11.96 11.27
C SER A 567 -4.95 12.69 10.00
N GLY A 568 -4.02 13.34 9.28
CA GLY A 568 -4.34 14.06 8.05
C GLY A 568 -4.96 13.15 6.99
N ALA A 569 -4.43 11.94 6.81
CA ALA A 569 -4.98 10.94 5.90
C ALA A 569 -6.42 10.50 6.27
N LEU A 570 -6.73 10.41 7.58
CA LEU A 570 -8.08 10.13 8.07
C LEU A 570 -9.08 11.24 7.69
N TYR A 571 -8.62 12.49 7.67
CA TYR A 571 -9.37 13.67 7.19
C TYR A 571 -9.26 13.94 5.68
N ASN A 572 -8.80 12.97 4.88
CA ASN A 572 -8.60 13.09 3.42
C ASN A 572 -7.61 14.19 2.99
N ASP A 573 -6.59 14.51 3.80
CA ASP A 573 -5.53 15.41 3.35
C ASP A 573 -4.65 14.75 2.27
N ARG A 574 -4.46 15.49 1.18
CA ARG A 574 -3.81 15.02 -0.05
C ARG A 574 -2.33 14.69 0.14
N ILE A 575 -1.61 15.61 0.79
CA ILE A 575 -0.19 15.46 1.06
C ILE A 575 0.00 14.27 2.00
N SER A 576 -0.84 14.14 3.03
CA SER A 576 -0.81 13.02 3.97
C SER A 576 -1.06 11.65 3.31
N LEU A 577 -2.05 11.56 2.41
CA LEU A 577 -2.33 10.33 1.66
C LEU A 577 -1.17 9.93 0.75
N LEU A 578 -0.65 10.86 -0.06
CA LEU A 578 0.52 10.60 -0.89
C LEU A 578 1.75 10.22 -0.04
N ALA A 579 2.03 10.98 1.01
CA ALA A 579 3.16 10.77 1.92
C ALA A 579 3.19 9.36 2.54
N LEU A 580 2.05 8.79 2.92
CA LEU A 580 1.95 7.42 3.43
C LEU A 580 2.05 6.39 2.28
N GLY A 581 1.37 6.64 1.15
CA GLY A 581 1.43 5.78 -0.03
C GLY A 581 2.86 5.62 -0.58
N HIS A 582 3.61 6.72 -0.67
CA HIS A 582 5.01 6.72 -1.12
C HIS A 582 5.95 6.02 -0.15
N ARG A 583 5.76 6.15 1.17
CA ARG A 583 6.58 5.43 2.16
C ARG A 583 6.38 3.92 2.09
N HIS A 584 5.14 3.43 1.94
CA HIS A 584 4.88 2.01 1.69
C HIS A 584 5.37 1.53 0.31
N TYR A 585 5.29 2.37 -0.72
CA TYR A 585 5.72 2.00 -2.08
C TYR A 585 7.25 1.88 -2.21
N TYR A 586 8.01 2.73 -1.51
CA TYR A 586 9.48 2.76 -1.59
C TYR A 586 10.19 2.14 -0.38
N GLY A 587 9.48 1.84 0.72
CA GLY A 587 10.08 1.33 1.96
C GLY A 587 10.89 2.39 2.72
N PHE A 588 10.44 3.65 2.70
CA PHE A 588 11.17 4.79 3.30
C PHE A 588 10.83 5.02 4.76
N ASP A 589 11.75 5.69 5.47
CA ASP A 589 11.59 6.17 6.84
C ASP A 589 11.12 5.08 7.84
N GLY A 590 11.55 3.82 7.62
CA GLY A 590 11.20 2.65 8.45
C GLY A 590 9.92 1.91 8.04
N PHE A 591 9.22 2.34 6.99
CA PHE A 591 8.04 1.64 6.48
C PHE A 591 8.44 0.36 5.73
N PRO A 592 7.65 -0.72 5.82
CA PRO A 592 7.85 -1.90 5.00
C PRO A 592 7.42 -1.64 3.55
N LEU A 593 8.16 -2.25 2.61
CA LEU A 593 7.78 -2.31 1.20
C LEU A 593 6.49 -3.13 1.05
N ASP A 594 5.38 -2.45 0.78
CA ASP A 594 4.05 -3.05 0.73
C ASP A 594 3.18 -2.31 -0.30
N TYR A 595 3.16 -2.83 -1.54
CA TYR A 595 2.40 -2.21 -2.62
C TYR A 595 0.89 -2.24 -2.40
N ASP A 596 0.37 -3.22 -1.64
CA ASP A 596 -1.06 -3.32 -1.34
C ASP A 596 -1.49 -2.29 -0.30
N ALA A 597 -0.64 -2.00 0.70
CA ALA A 597 -0.80 -0.86 1.59
C ALA A 597 -0.71 0.46 0.82
N ALA A 598 0.29 0.62 -0.04
CA ALA A 598 0.46 1.81 -0.88
C ALA A 598 -0.76 2.06 -1.77
N TYR A 599 -1.32 0.99 -2.37
CA TYR A 599 -2.53 1.04 -3.19
C TYR A 599 -3.74 1.60 -2.43
N VAL A 600 -3.93 1.32 -1.13
CA VAL A 600 -5.05 1.91 -0.35
C VAL A 600 -4.99 3.44 -0.39
N TYR A 601 -3.83 4.00 -0.05
CA TYR A 601 -3.61 5.45 -0.01
C TYR A 601 -3.69 6.07 -1.41
N TYR A 602 -3.05 5.47 -2.41
CA TYR A 602 -3.11 5.97 -3.79
C TYR A 602 -4.51 5.84 -4.39
N ARG A 603 -5.29 4.80 -4.05
CA ARG A 603 -6.68 4.63 -4.51
C ARG A 603 -7.56 5.73 -3.92
N GLN A 604 -7.37 6.06 -2.64
CA GLN A 604 -8.08 7.17 -2.01
C GLN A 604 -7.73 8.51 -2.65
N MET A 605 -6.45 8.76 -2.84
CA MET A 605 -6.00 9.97 -3.52
C MET A 605 -6.48 10.02 -4.98
N SER A 606 -6.53 8.90 -5.69
CA SER A 606 -7.04 8.81 -7.06
C SER A 606 -8.50 9.24 -7.16
N VAL A 607 -9.35 8.87 -6.19
CA VAL A 607 -10.76 9.28 -6.15
C VAL A 607 -10.88 10.79 -5.94
N ILE A 608 -10.01 11.37 -5.11
CA ILE A 608 -9.92 12.83 -4.90
C ILE A 608 -9.46 13.52 -6.19
N SER A 609 -8.31 13.15 -6.76
CA SER A 609 -7.77 13.72 -8.01
C SER A 609 -8.76 13.64 -9.16
N ARG A 610 -9.48 12.52 -9.31
CA ARG A 610 -10.50 12.30 -10.34
C ARG A 610 -11.71 13.23 -10.16
N HIS A 611 -12.14 13.46 -8.92
CA HIS A 611 -13.19 14.44 -8.63
C HIS A 611 -12.71 15.87 -8.89
N GLU A 612 -11.47 16.21 -8.52
CA GLU A 612 -10.84 17.51 -8.80
C GLU A 612 -10.70 17.76 -10.31
N TYR A 613 -10.31 16.74 -11.08
CA TYR A 613 -10.20 16.81 -12.54
C TYR A 613 -11.53 17.10 -13.24
N TYR A 614 -12.63 16.47 -12.79
CA TYR A 614 -13.95 16.69 -13.37
C TYR A 614 -14.68 17.94 -12.83
N ASN A 615 -14.40 18.33 -11.59
CA ASN A 615 -14.94 19.53 -10.95
C ASN A 615 -13.84 20.54 -10.51
N PRO A 616 -12.96 21.05 -11.41
CA PRO A 616 -11.86 21.93 -11.01
C PRO A 616 -12.38 23.26 -10.48
N LYS A 617 -11.93 23.66 -9.28
CA LYS A 617 -12.34 24.94 -8.69
C LYS A 617 -11.57 26.11 -9.31
N SER A 618 -12.18 27.29 -9.29
CA SER A 618 -11.50 28.53 -9.70
C SER A 618 -10.30 28.81 -8.79
N GLY A 619 -9.11 28.93 -9.38
CA GLY A 619 -7.85 29.19 -8.67
C GLY A 619 -7.05 27.96 -8.25
N GLU A 620 -7.52 26.74 -8.54
CA GLU A 620 -6.67 25.54 -8.49
C GLU A 620 -5.79 25.46 -9.76
N ALA A 621 -4.55 24.99 -9.61
CA ALA A 621 -3.62 24.74 -10.71
C ALA A 621 -3.42 23.23 -10.91
N ALA A 622 -3.31 22.78 -12.15
CA ALA A 622 -2.89 21.41 -12.45
C ALA A 622 -1.45 21.13 -11.96
N MET A 623 -1.11 19.86 -11.74
CA MET A 623 0.26 19.46 -11.42
C MET A 623 1.17 19.68 -12.64
N GLU A 624 2.25 20.45 -12.45
CA GLU A 624 3.27 20.71 -13.47
C GLU A 624 4.65 20.28 -12.94
N PHE A 625 5.32 19.38 -13.66
CA PHE A 625 6.62 18.82 -13.29
C PHE A 625 7.77 19.66 -13.87
N ILE A 626 7.99 20.85 -13.31
CA ILE A 626 8.96 21.83 -13.82
C ILE A 626 10.17 21.93 -12.89
N HIS A 627 11.32 21.40 -13.32
CA HIS A 627 12.56 21.51 -12.58
C HIS A 627 13.07 22.97 -12.59
N LEU A 628 13.60 23.44 -11.46
CA LEU A 628 14.17 24.79 -11.35
C LEU A 628 15.47 25.01 -12.16
N THR A 629 15.98 23.95 -12.80
CA THR A 629 17.08 23.96 -13.77
C THR A 629 16.62 24.24 -15.20
N ASP A 630 15.33 24.07 -15.51
CA ASP A 630 14.79 24.23 -16.86
C ASP A 630 14.47 25.71 -17.15
N GLU A 631 15.49 26.57 -17.12
CA GLU A 631 15.32 28.03 -17.27
C GLU A 631 14.48 28.40 -18.50
N LYS A 632 14.76 27.78 -19.64
CA LYS A 632 13.97 27.94 -20.88
C LYS A 632 12.49 27.57 -20.72
N LEU A 633 12.17 26.48 -20.01
CA LEU A 633 10.78 26.09 -19.78
C LEU A 633 10.08 27.09 -18.85
N ILE A 634 10.80 27.61 -17.85
CA ILE A 634 10.31 28.65 -16.94
C ILE A 634 10.03 29.97 -17.69
N GLU A 635 10.84 30.30 -18.69
CA GLU A 635 10.63 31.45 -19.60
C GLU A 635 9.47 31.22 -20.59
N GLU A 636 9.29 30.00 -21.09
CA GLU A 636 8.20 29.63 -22.01
C GLU A 636 6.80 29.60 -21.35
N LEU A 637 6.72 29.57 -20.01
CA LEU A 637 5.45 29.59 -19.28
C LEU A 637 4.67 30.90 -19.53
N THR A 638 3.55 30.76 -20.25
CA THR A 638 2.62 31.84 -20.60
C THR A 638 1.75 32.32 -19.43
N PHE A 639 2.35 32.74 -18.31
CA PHE A 639 1.62 33.36 -17.20
C PHE A 639 0.82 34.59 -17.68
N ASP A 640 -0.24 34.97 -16.94
CA ASP A 640 -1.08 36.16 -17.20
C ASP A 640 -0.29 37.49 -17.37
N LYS A 641 0.98 37.50 -16.93
CA LYS A 641 1.92 38.64 -16.97
C LYS A 641 3.06 38.51 -18.00
N SER A 642 3.07 37.48 -18.84
CA SER A 642 4.15 37.21 -19.80
C SER A 642 3.90 37.84 -21.18
N ASP A 643 4.97 38.21 -21.88
CA ASP A 643 4.89 38.76 -23.23
C ASP A 643 4.33 37.73 -24.23
N SER A 644 4.69 36.45 -24.08
CA SER A 644 4.15 35.33 -24.86
C SER A 644 2.63 35.18 -24.71
N PHE A 645 2.10 35.39 -23.50
CA PHE A 645 0.65 35.43 -23.29
C PHE A 645 0.00 36.67 -23.92
N TYR A 646 0.64 37.83 -23.83
CA TYR A 646 0.14 39.05 -24.47
C TYR A 646 0.07 38.89 -26.00
N TRP A 647 1.10 38.31 -26.62
CA TRP A 647 1.11 37.99 -28.05
C TRP A 647 0.02 36.99 -28.44
N LEU A 648 -0.12 35.87 -27.71
CA LEU A 648 -1.17 34.89 -27.96
C LEU A 648 -2.57 35.53 -27.85
N LYS A 649 -2.79 36.37 -26.84
CA LYS A 649 -4.03 37.13 -26.66
C LYS A 649 -4.26 38.10 -27.81
N GLN A 650 -3.22 38.78 -28.30
CA GLN A 650 -3.31 39.66 -29.46
C GLN A 650 -3.71 38.90 -30.73
N GLN A 651 -3.07 37.76 -31.02
CA GLN A 651 -3.43 36.90 -32.15
C GLN A 651 -4.88 36.40 -32.07
N ALA A 652 -5.33 35.99 -30.87
CA ALA A 652 -6.72 35.58 -30.65
C ALA A 652 -7.71 36.75 -30.85
N THR A 653 -7.39 37.97 -30.41
CA THR A 653 -8.23 39.16 -30.67
C THR A 653 -8.23 39.62 -32.12
N GLN A 654 -7.18 39.30 -32.89
CA GLN A 654 -7.10 39.57 -34.34
C GLN A 654 -7.87 38.55 -35.19
N GLY A 655 -8.54 37.56 -34.57
CA GLY A 655 -9.37 36.59 -35.29
C GLY A 655 -8.64 35.29 -35.70
N VAL A 656 -7.36 35.13 -35.37
CA VAL A 656 -6.58 33.96 -35.75
C VAL A 656 -7.13 32.71 -35.06
N VAL A 657 -7.82 31.86 -35.83
CA VAL A 657 -8.55 30.68 -35.37
C VAL A 657 -7.72 29.80 -34.44
N SER A 658 -6.50 29.44 -34.84
CA SER A 658 -5.62 28.59 -34.01
C SER A 658 -5.26 29.23 -32.68
N ALA A 659 -5.08 30.55 -32.62
CA ALA A 659 -4.83 31.29 -31.39
C ALA A 659 -6.08 31.38 -30.51
N GLN A 660 -7.27 31.54 -31.11
CA GLN A 660 -8.55 31.51 -30.37
C GLN A 660 -8.81 30.15 -29.74
N SER A 661 -8.70 29.06 -30.51
CA SER A 661 -8.88 27.69 -30.02
C SER A 661 -7.85 27.33 -28.93
N TYR A 662 -6.59 27.72 -29.12
CA TYR A 662 -5.52 27.46 -28.15
C TYR A 662 -5.68 28.28 -26.86
N LEU A 663 -5.90 29.59 -26.95
CA LEU A 663 -6.12 30.46 -25.78
C LEU A 663 -7.38 30.05 -25.00
N GLY A 664 -8.46 29.72 -25.71
CA GLY A 664 -9.67 29.14 -25.12
C GLY A 664 -9.34 27.85 -24.36
N GLY A 665 -8.58 26.94 -24.97
CA GLY A 665 -8.12 25.70 -24.33
C GLY A 665 -7.28 25.91 -23.06
N LEU A 666 -6.37 26.89 -23.06
CA LEU A 666 -5.56 27.22 -21.87
C LEU A 666 -6.44 27.80 -20.75
N MET A 667 -7.31 28.78 -21.06
CA MET A 667 -8.22 29.41 -20.10
C MET A 667 -9.27 28.42 -19.55
N TYR A 668 -9.74 27.48 -20.37
CA TYR A 668 -10.73 26.48 -19.96
C TYR A 668 -10.18 25.48 -18.93
N ASN A 669 -8.87 25.19 -19.00
CA ASN A 669 -8.21 24.16 -18.21
C ASN A 669 -7.31 24.70 -17.07
N GLY A 670 -6.90 25.97 -17.10
CA GLY A 670 -5.99 26.54 -16.09
C GLY A 670 -4.56 26.00 -16.20
N ARG A 671 -3.97 26.08 -17.41
CA ARG A 671 -2.63 25.55 -17.76
C ARG A 671 -1.64 26.67 -18.11
N ASN A 672 -0.35 26.33 -18.13
CA ASN A 672 0.76 27.20 -18.54
C ASN A 672 0.81 28.54 -17.78
N GLY A 673 0.51 28.52 -16.48
CA GLY A 673 0.53 29.72 -15.64
C GLY A 673 -0.72 30.61 -15.70
N LEU A 674 -1.80 30.18 -16.38
CA LEU A 674 -3.09 30.88 -16.39
C LEU A 674 -4.06 30.30 -15.36
N THR A 675 -4.84 31.18 -14.72
CA THR A 675 -5.99 30.74 -13.90
C THR A 675 -7.20 30.40 -14.78
N ARG A 676 -8.02 29.44 -14.31
CA ARG A 676 -9.17 28.93 -15.07
C ARG A 676 -10.27 29.99 -15.24
N ASN A 677 -10.62 30.34 -16.49
CA ASN A 677 -11.71 31.24 -16.84
C ASN A 677 -12.57 30.66 -17.98
N ILE A 678 -13.62 29.94 -17.59
CA ILE A 678 -14.51 29.21 -18.52
C ILE A 678 -15.31 30.18 -19.40
N GLN A 679 -15.80 31.29 -18.86
CA GLN A 679 -16.63 32.24 -19.63
C GLN A 679 -15.85 32.87 -20.79
N ALA A 680 -14.61 33.32 -20.52
CA ALA A 680 -13.74 33.84 -21.57
C ALA A 680 -13.36 32.76 -22.61
N ALA A 681 -13.10 31.52 -22.17
CA ALA A 681 -12.77 30.42 -23.06
C ALA A 681 -13.90 30.09 -24.06
N VAL A 682 -15.15 30.07 -23.62
CA VAL A 682 -16.28 29.67 -24.47
C VAL A 682 -16.62 30.72 -25.53
N GLU A 683 -16.37 32.01 -25.27
CA GLU A 683 -16.48 33.03 -26.32
C GLU A 683 -15.44 32.82 -27.43
N TYR A 684 -14.20 32.43 -27.10
CA TYR A 684 -13.21 32.07 -28.13
C TYR A 684 -13.63 30.82 -28.91
N PHE A 685 -14.16 29.79 -28.26
CA PHE A 685 -14.70 28.62 -28.97
C PHE A 685 -15.88 28.98 -29.88
N ARG A 686 -16.76 29.89 -29.47
CA ARG A 686 -17.87 30.38 -30.29
C ARG A 686 -17.38 31.12 -31.54
N LEU A 687 -16.31 31.92 -31.40
CA LEU A 687 -15.69 32.66 -32.50
C LEU A 687 -14.97 31.76 -33.52
N GLY A 688 -14.28 30.71 -33.05
CA GLY A 688 -13.68 29.71 -33.94
C GLY A 688 -14.73 28.83 -34.64
N ALA A 689 -15.81 28.45 -33.94
CA ALA A 689 -16.91 27.68 -34.50
C ALA A 689 -17.67 28.46 -35.59
N ALA A 690 -17.76 29.79 -35.49
CA ALA A 690 -18.30 30.66 -36.54
C ALA A 690 -17.43 30.69 -37.82
N GLN A 691 -16.18 30.21 -37.74
CA GLN A 691 -15.22 30.11 -38.85
C GLN A 691 -15.05 28.65 -39.33
N ASN A 692 -15.96 27.75 -38.94
CA ASN A 692 -15.96 26.31 -39.23
C ASN A 692 -14.73 25.53 -38.73
N ASP A 693 -14.06 26.00 -37.66
CA ASP A 693 -13.00 25.21 -37.00
C ASP A 693 -13.60 24.02 -36.27
N ALA A 694 -13.19 22.81 -36.66
CA ALA A 694 -13.72 21.56 -36.13
C ALA A 694 -13.44 21.38 -34.62
N SER A 695 -12.28 21.87 -34.14
CA SER A 695 -11.91 21.85 -32.72
C SER A 695 -12.78 22.81 -31.88
N SER A 696 -13.08 23.98 -32.44
CA SER A 696 -13.99 24.96 -31.85
C SER A 696 -15.44 24.52 -31.86
N HIS A 697 -15.94 23.92 -32.95
CA HIS A 697 -17.27 23.31 -32.99
C HIS A 697 -17.45 22.27 -31.87
N PHE A 698 -16.46 21.38 -31.69
CA PHE A 698 -16.46 20.42 -30.60
C PHE A 698 -16.45 21.09 -29.22
N SER A 699 -15.54 22.05 -29.00
CA SER A 699 -15.37 22.73 -27.71
C SER A 699 -16.59 23.58 -27.32
N TYR A 700 -17.22 24.25 -28.29
CA TYR A 700 -18.45 25.01 -28.12
C TYR A 700 -19.66 24.09 -27.88
N GLY A 701 -19.76 22.98 -28.64
CA GLY A 701 -20.76 21.93 -28.40
C GLY A 701 -20.66 21.34 -26.99
N LEU A 702 -19.46 21.03 -26.50
CA LEU A 702 -19.26 20.58 -25.12
C LEU A 702 -19.69 21.62 -24.07
N ALA A 703 -19.40 22.89 -24.29
CA ALA A 703 -19.81 23.98 -23.40
C ALA A 703 -21.33 24.12 -23.33
N LEU A 704 -22.01 24.03 -24.48
CA LEU A 704 -23.48 24.05 -24.59
C LEU A 704 -24.14 22.78 -24.00
N LEU A 705 -23.54 21.59 -24.16
CA LEU A 705 -24.02 20.35 -23.53
C LEU A 705 -23.97 20.45 -21.99
N LYS A 706 -22.87 20.98 -21.45
CA LYS A 706 -22.61 21.02 -20.00
C LYS A 706 -23.16 22.26 -19.29
N GLY A 707 -23.57 23.29 -20.04
CA GLY A 707 -23.90 24.60 -19.46
C GLY A 707 -22.69 25.29 -18.80
N GLN A 708 -21.47 24.98 -19.26
CA GLN A 708 -20.24 25.51 -18.70
C GLN A 708 -19.86 26.79 -19.44
N GLY A 709 -19.86 27.93 -18.75
CA GLY A 709 -19.58 29.25 -19.34
C GLY A 709 -20.74 29.88 -20.13
N VAL A 710 -21.67 29.06 -20.64
CA VAL A 710 -22.87 29.45 -21.40
C VAL A 710 -24.11 28.74 -20.87
N LYS A 711 -25.31 29.23 -21.21
CA LYS A 711 -26.56 28.53 -20.88
C LYS A 711 -26.63 27.19 -21.63
N GLN A 712 -27.03 26.13 -20.92
CA GLN A 712 -27.17 24.80 -21.51
C GLN A 712 -28.18 24.79 -22.67
N ASN A 713 -27.80 24.20 -23.80
CA ASN A 713 -28.66 24.01 -24.97
C ASN A 713 -28.27 22.72 -25.71
N ILE A 714 -28.99 21.64 -25.44
CA ILE A 714 -28.62 20.28 -25.90
C ILE A 714 -28.80 20.14 -27.41
N THR A 715 -29.86 20.69 -28.01
CA THR A 715 -30.14 20.55 -29.45
C THR A 715 -29.09 21.27 -30.29
N GLU A 716 -28.75 22.52 -29.95
CA GLU A 716 -27.67 23.25 -30.61
C GLU A 716 -26.33 22.52 -30.41
N ALA A 717 -26.07 22.00 -29.21
CA ALA A 717 -24.83 21.30 -28.94
C ALA A 717 -24.63 20.03 -29.79
N ILE A 718 -25.69 19.27 -30.05
CA ILE A 718 -25.65 18.10 -30.95
C ILE A 718 -25.31 18.55 -32.38
N ILE A 719 -25.96 19.60 -32.89
CA ILE A 719 -25.68 20.15 -34.23
C ILE A 719 -24.21 20.61 -34.34
N GLN A 720 -23.65 21.24 -33.30
CA GLN A 720 -22.24 21.65 -33.28
C GLN A 720 -21.29 20.44 -33.21
N LEU A 721 -21.65 19.37 -32.50
CA LEU A 721 -20.87 18.12 -32.47
C LEU A 721 -20.94 17.35 -33.80
N GLU A 722 -22.09 17.30 -34.46
CA GLU A 722 -22.25 16.68 -35.78
C GLU A 722 -21.42 17.44 -36.82
N LYS A 723 -21.47 18.79 -36.82
CA LYS A 723 -20.57 19.62 -37.65
C LYS A 723 -19.08 19.37 -37.36
N ALA A 724 -18.70 19.13 -36.11
CA ALA A 724 -17.33 18.79 -35.77
C ALA A 724 -16.90 17.45 -36.43
N VAL A 725 -17.78 16.43 -36.42
CA VAL A 725 -17.54 15.16 -37.13
C VAL A 725 -17.45 15.37 -38.65
N GLU A 726 -18.37 16.14 -39.24
CA GLU A 726 -18.38 16.47 -40.68
C GLU A 726 -17.08 17.15 -41.14
N HIS A 727 -16.53 18.05 -40.31
CA HIS A 727 -15.27 18.74 -40.56
C HIS A 727 -14.03 17.95 -40.05
N GLY A 728 -14.18 16.64 -39.80
CA GLY A 728 -13.06 15.72 -39.55
C GLY A 728 -12.67 15.50 -38.08
N TYR A 729 -13.30 16.18 -37.12
CA TYR A 729 -13.05 15.98 -35.69
C TYR A 729 -13.83 14.78 -35.14
N LEU A 730 -13.35 13.58 -35.45
CA LEU A 730 -13.98 12.31 -35.03
C LEU A 730 -14.11 12.14 -33.50
N GLY A 731 -13.33 12.86 -32.69
CA GLY A 731 -13.49 12.88 -31.22
C GLY A 731 -14.87 13.36 -30.74
N ALA A 732 -15.64 14.08 -31.57
CA ALA A 732 -17.01 14.45 -31.27
C ALA A 732 -17.96 13.22 -31.15
N LEU A 733 -17.63 12.09 -31.79
CA LEU A 733 -18.36 10.82 -31.67
C LEU A 733 -18.40 10.30 -30.21
N VAL A 734 -17.40 10.62 -29.39
CA VAL A 734 -17.41 10.33 -27.94
C VAL A 734 -18.67 10.92 -27.29
N SER A 735 -18.93 12.19 -27.59
CA SER A 735 -20.00 12.99 -26.98
C SER A 735 -21.37 12.64 -27.54
N LEU A 736 -21.47 12.38 -28.84
CA LEU A 736 -22.68 11.85 -29.48
C LEU A 736 -23.03 10.46 -28.95
N GLY A 737 -22.03 9.60 -28.72
CA GLY A 737 -22.21 8.31 -28.06
C GLY A 737 -22.68 8.44 -26.61
N TYR A 738 -22.13 9.38 -25.83
CA TYR A 738 -22.58 9.65 -24.47
C TYR A 738 -24.02 10.20 -24.42
N HIS A 739 -24.39 11.07 -25.35
CA HIS A 739 -25.77 11.53 -25.49
C HIS A 739 -26.73 10.38 -25.81
N ALA A 740 -26.36 9.51 -26.76
CA ALA A 740 -27.14 8.31 -27.09
C ALA A 740 -27.26 7.33 -25.91
N TYR A 741 -26.23 7.24 -25.06
CA TYR A 741 -26.21 6.39 -23.87
C TYR A 741 -27.10 6.92 -22.73
N GLU A 742 -26.91 8.16 -22.27
CA GLU A 742 -27.67 8.71 -21.12
C GLU A 742 -29.09 9.15 -21.52
N MET A 743 -29.20 9.93 -22.59
CA MET A 743 -30.40 10.72 -22.90
C MET A 743 -31.38 9.94 -23.78
N GLU A 744 -30.88 9.32 -24.86
CA GLU A 744 -31.71 8.45 -25.72
C GLU A 744 -31.89 7.03 -25.15
N LYS A 745 -31.03 6.62 -24.20
CA LYS A 745 -30.92 5.23 -23.67
C LYS A 745 -30.75 4.18 -24.76
N ASN A 746 -30.15 4.57 -25.89
CA ASN A 746 -29.90 3.72 -27.04
C ASN A 746 -28.46 3.18 -27.02
N TYR A 747 -28.25 2.17 -26.19
CA TYR A 747 -26.96 1.51 -26.02
C TYR A 747 -26.33 1.03 -27.35
N THR A 748 -27.15 0.57 -28.30
CA THR A 748 -26.64 0.11 -29.60
C THR A 748 -26.12 1.25 -30.48
N LYS A 749 -26.77 2.42 -30.44
CA LYS A 749 -26.31 3.64 -31.13
C LYS A 749 -25.04 4.19 -30.46
N ALA A 750 -25.01 4.22 -29.13
CA ALA A 750 -23.83 4.64 -28.37
C ALA A 750 -22.59 3.78 -28.68
N VAL A 751 -22.73 2.45 -28.63
CA VAL A 751 -21.66 1.51 -28.96
C VAL A 751 -21.23 1.62 -30.42
N ARG A 752 -22.15 1.87 -31.37
CA ARG A 752 -21.77 2.14 -32.78
C ARG A 752 -20.88 3.38 -32.91
N TYR A 753 -21.24 4.50 -32.28
CA TYR A 753 -20.42 5.72 -32.34
C TYR A 753 -19.04 5.52 -31.69
N TRP A 754 -18.99 4.91 -30.49
CA TRP A 754 -17.70 4.67 -29.82
C TRP A 754 -16.86 3.62 -30.53
N LYS A 755 -17.46 2.62 -31.18
CA LYS A 755 -16.73 1.64 -31.98
C LYS A 755 -16.19 2.23 -33.28
N ASP A 756 -16.99 3.01 -34.04
CA ASP A 756 -16.52 3.66 -35.27
C ASP A 756 -15.37 4.65 -34.98
N CYS A 757 -15.48 5.38 -33.87
CA CYS A 757 -14.43 6.22 -33.31
C CYS A 757 -13.15 5.43 -32.94
N PHE A 758 -13.29 4.34 -32.19
CA PHE A 758 -12.15 3.51 -31.77
C PHE A 758 -11.48 2.80 -32.95
N ASP A 759 -12.25 2.18 -33.85
CA ASP A 759 -11.73 1.42 -34.98
C ASP A 759 -11.00 2.32 -35.99
N ARG A 760 -11.38 3.61 -36.12
CA ARG A 760 -10.72 4.58 -37.02
C ARG A 760 -9.52 5.30 -36.43
N ILE A 761 -9.64 5.82 -35.20
CA ILE A 761 -8.63 6.72 -34.60
C ILE A 761 -8.10 6.25 -33.24
N HIS A 762 -8.55 5.11 -32.74
CA HIS A 762 -8.13 4.52 -31.46
C HIS A 762 -8.28 5.51 -30.28
N ASP A 763 -9.37 6.28 -30.26
CA ASP A 763 -9.61 7.31 -29.24
C ASP A 763 -9.75 6.72 -27.82
N ILE A 764 -9.13 7.40 -26.86
CA ILE A 764 -8.99 6.96 -25.47
C ILE A 764 -10.32 6.96 -24.69
N HIS A 765 -11.23 7.88 -25.02
CA HIS A 765 -12.53 8.01 -24.36
C HIS A 765 -13.55 7.04 -24.98
N CYS A 766 -13.49 6.83 -26.29
CA CYS A 766 -14.24 5.78 -26.98
C CYS A 766 -13.85 4.39 -26.44
N ALA A 767 -12.56 4.09 -26.26
CA ALA A 767 -12.10 2.88 -25.59
C ALA A 767 -12.65 2.76 -24.15
N TYR A 768 -12.49 3.79 -23.32
CA TYR A 768 -13.00 3.78 -21.94
C TYR A 768 -14.51 3.51 -21.86
N ASN A 769 -15.32 4.16 -22.71
CA ASN A 769 -16.76 3.98 -22.75
C ASN A 769 -17.17 2.58 -23.23
N LEU A 770 -16.46 2.01 -24.21
CA LEU A 770 -16.64 0.59 -24.58
C LEU A 770 -16.36 -0.33 -23.38
N GLY A 771 -15.28 -0.06 -22.63
CA GLY A 771 -14.98 -0.76 -21.37
C GLY A 771 -16.14 -0.74 -20.37
N ILE A 772 -16.80 0.41 -20.19
CA ILE A 772 -18.02 0.53 -19.35
C ILE A 772 -19.13 -0.40 -19.86
N MET A 773 -19.41 -0.38 -21.17
CA MET A 773 -20.49 -1.18 -21.75
C MET A 773 -20.30 -2.69 -21.52
N TRP A 774 -19.07 -3.19 -21.62
CA TRP A 774 -18.73 -4.58 -21.32
C TRP A 774 -18.83 -4.91 -19.82
N THR A 775 -18.48 -3.98 -18.91
CA THR A 775 -18.68 -4.19 -17.46
C THR A 775 -20.13 -4.14 -17.02
N ALA A 776 -20.97 -3.33 -17.68
CA ALA A 776 -22.38 -3.19 -17.33
C ALA A 776 -23.27 -4.29 -17.92
N GLY A 777 -22.76 -5.07 -18.88
CA GLY A 777 -23.54 -6.10 -19.59
C GLY A 777 -24.70 -5.51 -20.42
N HIS A 778 -24.66 -4.21 -20.74
CA HIS A 778 -25.67 -3.53 -21.56
C HIS A 778 -25.51 -3.78 -23.07
N TYR A 779 -24.37 -4.34 -23.48
CA TYR A 779 -24.08 -4.72 -24.85
C TYR A 779 -23.08 -5.89 -24.86
N PRO A 780 -23.26 -6.95 -25.68
CA PRO A 780 -24.41 -7.23 -26.57
C PRO A 780 -25.73 -7.43 -25.79
N PRO A 781 -26.91 -7.45 -26.45
CA PRO A 781 -28.23 -7.53 -25.80
C PRO A 781 -28.56 -8.88 -25.11
N HIS A 782 -27.53 -9.65 -24.73
CA HIS A 782 -27.63 -10.81 -23.86
C HIS A 782 -26.69 -10.57 -22.68
N TYR A 783 -27.26 -10.41 -21.48
CA TYR A 783 -26.70 -9.84 -20.24
C TYR A 783 -25.46 -10.57 -19.65
N VAL A 784 -24.41 -10.79 -20.42
CA VAL A 784 -23.15 -11.40 -19.97
C VAL A 784 -22.12 -10.29 -19.81
N VAL A 785 -21.74 -10.02 -18.56
CA VAL A 785 -20.63 -9.13 -18.24
C VAL A 785 -19.33 -9.79 -18.71
N ASP A 786 -18.59 -9.13 -19.61
CA ASP A 786 -17.29 -9.60 -20.07
C ASP A 786 -16.17 -8.73 -19.50
N HIS A 787 -15.66 -9.18 -18.34
CA HIS A 787 -14.53 -8.53 -17.68
C HIS A 787 -13.23 -8.59 -18.51
N VAL A 788 -13.07 -9.53 -19.45
CA VAL A 788 -11.86 -9.64 -20.28
C VAL A 788 -11.88 -8.60 -21.39
N GLN A 789 -13.00 -8.45 -22.09
CA GLN A 789 -13.18 -7.38 -23.07
C GLN A 789 -13.13 -6.01 -22.40
N ALA A 790 -13.82 -5.84 -21.26
CA ALA A 790 -13.71 -4.61 -20.47
C ALA A 790 -12.25 -4.27 -20.11
N TRP A 791 -11.51 -5.26 -19.58
CA TRP A 791 -10.10 -5.11 -19.23
C TRP A 791 -9.23 -4.73 -20.43
N TYR A 792 -9.45 -5.31 -21.62
CA TYR A 792 -8.75 -4.92 -22.84
C TYR A 792 -8.93 -3.44 -23.18
N TYR A 793 -10.19 -2.97 -23.25
CA TYR A 793 -10.49 -1.56 -23.56
C TYR A 793 -10.00 -0.59 -22.48
N TYR A 794 -10.13 -0.93 -21.20
CA TYR A 794 -9.58 -0.13 -20.11
C TYR A 794 -8.05 -0.11 -20.09
N SER A 795 -7.38 -1.22 -20.40
CA SER A 795 -5.91 -1.28 -20.49
C SER A 795 -5.40 -0.37 -21.60
N PHE A 796 -6.06 -0.39 -22.77
CA PHE A 796 -5.76 0.52 -23.86
C PHE A 796 -5.91 1.99 -23.43
N ALA A 797 -7.07 2.35 -22.86
CA ALA A 797 -7.35 3.72 -22.44
C ALA A 797 -6.39 4.22 -21.34
N ALA A 798 -6.02 3.35 -20.39
CA ALA A 798 -5.08 3.65 -19.32
C ALA A 798 -3.66 3.91 -19.84
N LEU A 799 -3.17 3.08 -20.78
CA LEU A 799 -1.86 3.24 -21.43
C LEU A 799 -1.73 4.58 -22.18
N HIS A 800 -2.83 5.08 -22.72
CA HIS A 800 -2.87 6.36 -23.44
C HIS A 800 -3.34 7.55 -22.56
N GLY A 801 -3.35 7.38 -21.23
CA GLY A 801 -3.49 8.49 -20.29
C GLY A 801 -4.89 8.75 -19.72
N GLN A 802 -5.93 7.99 -20.09
CA GLN A 802 -7.29 8.20 -19.58
C GLN A 802 -7.36 7.89 -18.07
N ILE A 803 -7.74 8.89 -17.27
CA ILE A 803 -7.64 8.87 -15.79
C ILE A 803 -8.52 7.79 -15.14
N ASP A 804 -9.82 7.72 -15.44
CA ASP A 804 -10.71 6.72 -14.86
C ASP A 804 -10.24 5.30 -15.19
N ALA A 805 -9.81 5.06 -16.43
CA ALA A 805 -9.28 3.80 -16.92
C ALA A 805 -8.04 3.37 -16.13
N LYS A 806 -7.08 4.27 -15.88
CA LYS A 806 -5.96 4.01 -14.96
C LYS A 806 -6.47 3.53 -13.60
N THR A 807 -7.48 4.19 -13.02
CA THR A 807 -8.03 3.77 -11.72
C THR A 807 -8.75 2.40 -11.79
N VAL A 808 -9.44 2.09 -12.88
CA VAL A 808 -10.14 0.79 -13.07
C VAL A 808 -9.12 -0.33 -13.30
N VAL A 809 -8.07 -0.09 -14.08
CA VAL A 809 -6.94 -1.00 -14.29
C VAL A 809 -6.18 -1.24 -12.98
N ALA A 810 -5.94 -0.20 -12.18
CA ALA A 810 -5.36 -0.34 -10.86
C ALA A 810 -6.18 -1.28 -9.96
N TYR A 811 -7.50 -1.10 -9.97
CA TYR A 811 -8.44 -1.91 -9.19
C TYR A 811 -8.46 -3.38 -9.64
N TYR A 812 -8.56 -3.67 -10.94
CA TYR A 812 -8.52 -5.03 -11.47
C TYR A 812 -7.19 -5.73 -11.14
N ASN A 813 -6.05 -5.02 -11.22
CA ASN A 813 -4.75 -5.54 -10.77
C ASN A 813 -4.72 -5.86 -9.27
N ALA A 814 -5.34 -5.02 -8.41
CA ALA A 814 -5.36 -5.22 -6.95
C ALA A 814 -6.22 -6.42 -6.54
N ARG A 815 -7.39 -6.56 -7.19
CA ARG A 815 -8.35 -7.64 -6.93
C ARG A 815 -7.87 -8.98 -7.51
N GLY A 816 -7.54 -9.00 -8.80
CA GLY A 816 -7.26 -10.22 -9.58
C GLY A 816 -8.34 -11.29 -9.43
N GLY A 817 -7.96 -12.57 -9.56
CA GLY A 817 -8.86 -13.70 -9.31
C GLY A 817 -9.63 -14.21 -10.55
N HIS A 818 -9.33 -13.68 -11.74
CA HIS A 818 -9.80 -14.22 -13.02
C HIS A 818 -8.62 -14.89 -13.75
N PRO A 819 -8.80 -15.99 -14.51
CA PRO A 819 -7.69 -16.69 -15.19
C PRO A 819 -6.84 -15.81 -16.12
N VAL A 820 -7.44 -14.77 -16.70
CA VAL A 820 -6.75 -13.79 -17.56
C VAL A 820 -6.27 -12.55 -16.77
N ILE A 821 -7.00 -12.16 -15.72
CA ILE A 821 -6.71 -10.95 -14.94
C ILE A 821 -6.02 -11.39 -13.64
N ILE A 822 -4.72 -11.64 -13.76
CA ILE A 822 -3.86 -12.08 -12.67
C ILE A 822 -3.63 -10.90 -11.73
N ARG A 823 -3.70 -11.16 -10.41
CA ARG A 823 -3.44 -10.14 -9.39
C ARG A 823 -1.99 -9.65 -9.45
N ASN A 824 -1.78 -8.35 -9.48
CA ASN A 824 -0.46 -7.74 -9.44
C ASN A 824 -0.45 -6.45 -8.58
N ALA A 825 0.08 -6.58 -7.36
CA ALA A 825 0.11 -5.51 -6.37
C ALA A 825 1.01 -4.31 -6.77
N SER A 826 2.13 -4.54 -7.46
CA SER A 826 3.00 -3.44 -7.87
C SER A 826 2.38 -2.65 -9.02
N LEU A 827 1.77 -3.32 -10.00
CA LEU A 827 1.05 -2.65 -11.08
C LEU A 827 -0.19 -1.90 -10.56
N SER A 828 -0.96 -2.45 -9.61
CA SER A 828 -2.08 -1.71 -9.02
C SER A 828 -1.63 -0.43 -8.33
N ALA A 829 -0.55 -0.49 -7.56
CA ALA A 829 0.03 0.68 -6.92
C ALA A 829 0.57 1.70 -7.93
N ILE A 830 1.24 1.27 -9.00
CA ILE A 830 1.76 2.16 -10.06
C ILE A 830 0.62 2.92 -10.76
N TRP A 831 -0.43 2.21 -11.20
CA TRP A 831 -1.56 2.83 -11.90
C TRP A 831 -2.35 3.79 -11.01
N ALA A 832 -2.57 3.44 -9.73
CA ALA A 832 -3.20 4.33 -8.78
C ALA A 832 -2.32 5.55 -8.44
N ARG A 833 -1.01 5.34 -8.24
CA ARG A 833 -0.06 6.44 -7.98
C ARG A 833 -0.03 7.45 -9.11
N ASN A 834 -0.04 7.00 -10.35
CA ASN A 834 0.00 7.90 -11.51
C ASN A 834 -1.19 8.88 -11.55
N VAL A 835 -2.39 8.46 -11.13
CA VAL A 835 -3.56 9.36 -10.97
C VAL A 835 -3.47 10.19 -9.68
N ALA A 836 -2.94 9.61 -8.61
CA ALA A 836 -2.77 10.31 -7.33
C ALA A 836 -1.81 11.51 -7.44
N GLU A 837 -0.71 11.37 -8.18
CA GLU A 837 0.30 12.42 -8.43
C GLU A 837 -0.24 13.57 -9.32
N GLU A 838 -1.31 13.37 -10.10
CA GLU A 838 -1.92 14.38 -10.98
C GLU A 838 -2.83 15.42 -10.25
N SER A 839 -2.92 15.38 -8.91
CA SER A 839 -3.85 16.23 -8.13
C SER A 839 -3.65 17.74 -8.28
N SER A 840 -4.75 18.47 -8.45
CA SER A 840 -4.75 19.95 -8.48
C SER A 840 -4.35 20.58 -7.15
N GLY A 841 -4.66 19.92 -6.03
CA GLY A 841 -4.26 20.41 -4.71
C GLY A 841 -2.75 20.40 -4.49
N VAL A 842 -2.05 19.38 -5.01
CA VAL A 842 -0.59 19.30 -4.97
C VAL A 842 0.03 20.25 -6.00
N GLY A 843 -0.52 20.29 -7.21
CA GLY A 843 -0.14 21.23 -8.27
C GLY A 843 -0.23 22.70 -7.84
N THR A 844 -1.24 23.05 -7.04
CA THR A 844 -1.40 24.40 -6.47
C THR A 844 -0.28 24.75 -5.47
N ILE A 845 0.21 23.79 -4.69
CA ILE A 845 1.35 23.99 -3.78
C ILE A 845 2.65 24.14 -4.58
N ALA A 846 2.87 23.26 -5.57
CA ALA A 846 4.03 23.35 -6.48
C ALA A 846 4.05 24.68 -7.26
N ARG A 847 2.89 25.17 -7.71
CA ARG A 847 2.73 26.48 -8.36
C ARG A 847 3.16 27.62 -7.44
N ARG A 848 2.68 27.66 -6.19
CA ARG A 848 3.09 28.69 -5.21
C ARG A 848 4.60 28.66 -4.94
N ALA A 849 5.20 27.47 -4.92
CA ALA A 849 6.63 27.31 -4.78
C ALA A 849 7.41 27.94 -5.96
N LEU A 850 6.95 27.70 -7.20
CA LEU A 850 7.53 28.25 -8.43
C LEU A 850 7.31 29.77 -8.57
N GLU A 851 6.14 30.27 -8.18
CA GLU A 851 5.85 31.71 -8.16
C GLU A 851 6.76 32.44 -7.15
N ALA A 852 6.90 31.90 -5.94
CA ALA A 852 7.82 32.42 -4.94
C ALA A 852 9.28 32.36 -5.40
N TYR A 853 9.68 31.32 -6.15
CA TYR A 853 11.01 31.23 -6.77
C TYR A 853 11.25 32.41 -7.72
N ARG A 854 10.35 32.63 -8.69
CA ARG A 854 10.48 33.72 -9.67
C ARG A 854 10.45 35.10 -9.02
N ASP A 855 9.65 35.28 -7.97
CA ASP A 855 9.60 36.51 -7.16
C ASP A 855 10.83 36.69 -6.25
N ARG A 856 11.82 35.77 -6.29
CA ARG A 856 13.04 35.74 -5.46
C ARG A 856 12.80 35.57 -3.95
N ARG A 857 11.62 35.05 -3.58
CA ARG A 857 11.23 34.70 -2.20
C ARG A 857 11.63 33.26 -1.89
N TRP A 858 12.94 33.03 -1.81
CA TRP A 858 13.53 31.68 -1.72
C TRP A 858 13.03 30.87 -0.51
N GLN A 859 12.81 31.49 0.66
CA GLN A 859 12.31 30.79 1.86
C GLN A 859 10.88 30.26 1.64
N THR A 860 9.96 31.09 1.15
CA THR A 860 8.59 30.70 0.82
C THR A 860 8.59 29.58 -0.25
N SER A 861 9.43 29.71 -1.28
CA SER A 861 9.60 28.68 -2.31
C SER A 861 10.05 27.35 -1.72
N PHE A 862 11.09 27.38 -0.88
CA PHE A 862 11.65 26.18 -0.24
C PHE A 862 10.62 25.49 0.66
N ILE A 863 9.87 26.22 1.49
CA ILE A 863 8.82 25.64 2.36
C ILE A 863 7.75 24.93 1.52
N PHE A 864 7.26 25.53 0.43
CA PHE A 864 6.26 24.88 -0.41
C PHE A 864 6.84 23.66 -1.17
N TYR A 865 8.10 23.71 -1.62
CA TYR A 865 8.75 22.51 -2.18
C TYR A 865 8.96 21.42 -1.13
N LEU A 866 9.29 21.75 0.13
CA LEU A 866 9.33 20.80 1.23
C LEU A 866 7.98 20.11 1.45
N GLN A 867 6.84 20.82 1.33
CA GLN A 867 5.52 20.17 1.39
C GLN A 867 5.33 19.14 0.26
N THR A 868 5.77 19.46 -0.97
CA THR A 868 5.71 18.52 -2.10
C THR A 868 6.70 17.36 -1.97
N ALA A 869 7.85 17.58 -1.33
CA ALA A 869 8.79 16.52 -0.98
C ALA A 869 8.25 15.61 0.13
N LEU A 870 7.55 16.16 1.13
CA LEU A 870 6.87 15.39 2.17
C LEU A 870 5.81 14.45 1.59
N ALA A 871 5.09 14.91 0.55
CA ALA A 871 4.14 14.09 -0.20
C ALA A 871 4.79 12.90 -0.92
N GLY A 872 6.12 12.86 -1.08
CA GLY A 872 6.80 11.82 -1.86
C GLY A 872 6.93 12.13 -3.36
N VAL A 873 6.54 13.32 -3.81
CA VAL A 873 6.55 13.69 -5.23
C VAL A 873 7.96 14.07 -5.69
N LYS A 874 8.43 13.43 -6.77
CA LYS A 874 9.76 13.61 -7.38
C LYS A 874 10.19 15.08 -7.50
N LEU A 875 9.30 15.92 -8.01
CA LEU A 875 9.51 17.35 -8.22
C LEU A 875 9.95 18.07 -6.94
N GLY A 876 9.32 17.75 -5.81
CA GLY A 876 9.59 18.39 -4.53
C GLY A 876 11.00 18.10 -4.04
N TYR A 877 11.44 16.84 -4.15
CA TYR A 877 12.81 16.46 -3.83
C TYR A 877 13.83 17.16 -4.73
N PHE A 878 13.61 17.19 -6.05
CA PHE A 878 14.54 17.86 -6.96
C PHE A 878 14.64 19.36 -6.67
N ASN A 879 13.51 20.07 -6.62
CA ASN A 879 13.50 21.52 -6.47
C ASN A 879 13.93 21.98 -5.06
N ALA A 880 13.61 21.22 -4.00
CA ALA A 880 14.16 21.46 -2.67
C ALA A 880 15.69 21.25 -2.65
N GLY A 881 16.17 20.14 -3.24
CA GLY A 881 17.61 19.86 -3.35
C GLY A 881 18.38 20.92 -4.14
N TYR A 882 17.81 21.42 -5.23
CA TYR A 882 18.38 22.53 -6.01
C TYR A 882 18.47 23.82 -5.18
N LEU A 883 17.42 24.17 -4.44
CA LEU A 883 17.41 25.35 -3.55
C LEU A 883 18.41 25.26 -2.39
N CYS A 884 18.82 24.05 -1.97
CA CYS A 884 19.85 23.89 -0.94
C CYS A 884 21.20 24.52 -1.35
N LYS A 885 21.48 24.72 -2.65
CA LYS A 885 22.75 25.26 -3.15
C LYS A 885 23.03 26.71 -2.69
N ASP A 886 21.97 27.48 -2.42
CA ASP A 886 22.08 28.89 -2.05
C ASP A 886 22.35 29.08 -0.54
N PHE A 887 22.36 27.99 0.24
CA PHE A 887 22.79 28.00 1.64
C PHE A 887 24.32 28.07 1.73
N LYS A 888 24.85 29.16 2.30
CA LYS A 888 26.30 29.48 2.27
C LYS A 888 27.19 28.69 3.24
N ASN A 889 26.71 27.55 3.77
CA ASN A 889 27.34 26.79 4.86
C ASN A 889 27.51 25.31 4.47
N GLU A 890 28.35 24.57 5.22
CA GLU A 890 28.55 23.12 5.06
C GLU A 890 27.24 22.31 5.06
N SER A 891 26.20 22.80 5.76
CA SER A 891 24.85 22.22 5.79
C SER A 891 24.13 22.20 4.42
N SER A 892 24.61 22.95 3.42
CA SER A 892 24.10 22.88 2.04
C SER A 892 24.27 21.46 1.47
N TYR A 893 25.43 20.86 1.68
CA TYR A 893 25.79 19.58 1.10
C TYR A 893 24.98 18.41 1.69
N ASP A 894 24.71 18.41 3.00
CA ASP A 894 23.82 17.43 3.63
C ASP A 894 22.34 17.62 3.21
N CYS A 895 21.93 18.84 2.86
CA CYS A 895 20.59 19.15 2.37
C CYS A 895 20.42 18.61 0.94
N ILE A 896 21.38 18.94 0.07
CA ILE A 896 21.53 18.37 -1.28
C ILE A 896 21.54 16.83 -1.21
N GLU A 897 22.31 16.23 -0.29
CA GLU A 897 22.39 14.77 -0.16
C GLU A 897 21.01 14.16 0.18
N GLU A 898 20.30 14.66 1.19
CA GLU A 898 19.01 14.06 1.62
C GLU A 898 17.97 14.14 0.50
N PHE A 899 17.80 15.31 -0.13
CA PHE A 899 16.76 15.50 -1.13
C PHE A 899 17.12 14.84 -2.47
N LEU A 900 18.34 15.04 -3.00
CA LEU A 900 18.69 14.50 -4.31
C LEU A 900 18.93 12.98 -4.29
N ASN A 901 19.43 12.38 -3.20
CA ASN A 901 19.44 10.90 -3.14
C ASN A 901 18.02 10.33 -3.08
N LYS A 902 17.10 10.93 -2.32
CA LYS A 902 15.69 10.49 -2.35
C LYS A 902 15.11 10.63 -3.76
N TYR A 903 15.37 11.73 -4.48
CA TYR A 903 14.99 11.87 -5.90
C TYR A 903 15.55 10.76 -6.81
N LEU A 904 16.84 10.41 -6.67
CA LEU A 904 17.47 9.35 -7.47
C LEU A 904 16.88 7.96 -7.15
N ILE A 905 16.67 7.63 -5.88
CA ILE A 905 16.08 6.35 -5.46
C ILE A 905 14.63 6.22 -5.97
N ILE A 906 13.85 7.31 -5.94
CA ILE A 906 12.47 7.38 -6.46
C ILE A 906 12.46 7.26 -8.01
N HIS A 907 13.56 7.58 -8.68
CA HIS A 907 13.73 7.34 -10.12
C HIS A 907 14.14 5.90 -10.47
N GLY A 908 14.96 5.26 -9.64
CA GLY A 908 15.50 3.93 -9.90
C GLY A 908 16.42 3.90 -11.15
N ASP A 909 16.49 2.74 -11.81
CA ASP A 909 17.37 2.49 -12.97
C ASP A 909 16.91 3.16 -14.29
N ASN A 910 16.08 4.20 -14.21
CA ASN A 910 15.53 4.86 -15.39
C ASN A 910 16.61 5.65 -16.14
N THR A 911 16.58 5.64 -17.48
CA THR A 911 17.62 6.30 -18.30
C THR A 911 17.43 7.81 -18.43
N ASN A 912 16.25 8.33 -18.13
CA ASN A 912 15.95 9.77 -18.19
C ASN A 912 15.90 10.37 -16.78
N VAL A 913 17.05 10.36 -16.10
CA VAL A 913 17.26 11.08 -14.83
C VAL A 913 17.91 12.42 -15.11
N ASP A 914 17.51 13.44 -14.39
CA ASP A 914 18.05 14.79 -14.54
C ASP A 914 19.58 14.83 -14.28
N SER A 915 20.32 15.39 -15.25
CA SER A 915 21.78 15.47 -15.21
C SER A 915 22.30 16.22 -13.98
N TYR A 916 21.63 17.29 -13.55
CA TYR A 916 22.06 18.08 -12.39
C TYR A 916 22.05 17.24 -11.11
N ALA A 917 20.98 16.46 -10.90
CA ALA A 917 20.89 15.58 -9.74
C ALA A 917 21.98 14.50 -9.72
N LEU A 918 22.29 13.91 -10.89
CA LEU A 918 23.37 12.93 -11.01
C LEU A 918 24.74 13.54 -10.73
N SER A 919 25.07 14.69 -11.33
CA SER A 919 26.36 15.36 -11.10
C SER A 919 26.52 15.76 -9.64
N THR A 920 25.55 16.45 -9.05
CA THR A 920 25.72 17.04 -7.72
C THR A 920 25.78 15.98 -6.60
N VAL A 921 25.06 14.87 -6.73
CA VAL A 921 25.18 13.73 -5.79
C VAL A 921 26.52 13.02 -5.94
N ALA A 922 27.03 12.87 -7.17
CA ALA A 922 28.35 12.29 -7.41
C ALA A 922 29.48 13.19 -6.90
N ASP A 923 29.39 14.51 -7.10
CA ASP A 923 30.34 15.50 -6.57
C ASP A 923 30.40 15.46 -5.02
N TYR A 924 29.25 15.39 -4.35
CA TYR A 924 29.16 15.23 -2.88
C TYR A 924 29.89 13.97 -2.39
N TYR A 925 29.60 12.82 -3.02
CA TYR A 925 30.23 11.56 -2.65
C TYR A 925 31.72 11.52 -2.97
N GLN A 926 32.14 12.15 -4.06
CA GLN A 926 33.55 12.27 -4.43
C GLN A 926 34.32 13.13 -3.42
N TRP A 927 33.79 14.31 -3.04
CA TRP A 927 34.44 15.19 -2.06
C TRP A 927 34.57 14.48 -0.69
N ASN A 928 33.48 13.89 -0.19
CA ASN A 928 33.49 13.18 1.09
C ASN A 928 34.19 11.79 1.02
N LYS A 929 34.69 11.38 -0.15
CA LYS A 929 35.32 10.07 -0.41
C LYS A 929 34.43 8.87 -0.01
N ILE A 930 33.12 9.04 -0.13
CA ILE A 930 32.12 8.01 0.20
C ILE A 930 31.87 7.15 -1.04
N ASN A 931 32.21 5.86 -0.95
CA ASN A 931 31.87 4.84 -1.96
C ASN A 931 32.19 5.24 -3.42
N LEU A 932 33.49 5.21 -3.77
CA LEU A 932 33.99 5.52 -5.11
C LEU A 932 33.28 4.74 -6.24
N THR A 933 32.85 3.51 -5.99
CA THR A 933 32.07 2.71 -6.95
C THR A 933 30.75 3.39 -7.31
N LYS A 934 30.02 3.94 -6.31
CA LYS A 934 28.78 4.69 -6.53
C LYS A 934 29.03 5.99 -7.30
N VAL A 935 30.12 6.70 -7.01
CA VAL A 935 30.54 7.91 -7.77
C VAL A 935 30.75 7.58 -9.25
N ILE A 936 31.52 6.52 -9.54
CA ILE A 936 31.80 6.08 -10.91
C ILE A 936 30.50 5.69 -11.64
N GLN A 937 29.60 4.96 -10.97
CA GLN A 937 28.29 4.60 -11.54
C GLN A 937 27.43 5.83 -11.87
N LEU A 938 27.38 6.83 -10.99
CA LEU A 938 26.61 8.05 -11.21
C LEU A 938 27.16 8.88 -12.39
N TYR A 939 28.48 9.03 -12.51
CA TYR A 939 29.08 9.71 -13.67
C TYR A 939 28.95 8.90 -14.97
N ALA A 940 28.99 7.57 -14.90
CA ALA A 940 28.72 6.72 -16.05
C ALA A 940 27.27 6.85 -16.53
N GLN A 941 26.30 6.92 -15.61
CA GLN A 941 24.89 7.20 -15.93
C GLN A 941 24.71 8.61 -16.49
N LEU A 942 25.32 9.64 -15.88
CA LEU A 942 25.30 11.01 -16.37
C LEU A 942 25.78 11.10 -17.84
N TYR A 943 26.85 10.38 -18.18
CA TYR A 943 27.34 10.31 -19.55
C TYR A 943 26.40 9.54 -20.50
N ARG A 944 25.74 8.46 -20.05
CA ARG A 944 24.70 7.77 -20.84
C ARG A 944 23.51 8.66 -21.16
N ASN A 945 23.17 9.59 -20.27
CA ASN A 945 22.11 10.58 -20.47
C ASN A 945 22.51 11.67 -21.49
N GLY A 946 23.70 11.59 -22.08
CA GLY A 946 24.21 12.50 -23.10
C GLY A 946 24.94 13.73 -22.53
N ASP A 947 25.28 13.73 -21.24
CA ASP A 947 25.99 14.83 -20.60
C ASP A 947 27.52 14.60 -20.61
N PRO A 948 28.31 15.42 -21.33
CA PRO A 948 29.76 15.27 -21.39
C PRO A 948 30.47 15.41 -20.04
N GLN A 949 29.84 16.07 -19.05
CA GLN A 949 30.43 16.28 -17.73
C GLN A 949 30.72 14.95 -17.02
N GLY A 950 29.88 13.93 -17.20
CA GLY A 950 30.12 12.60 -16.64
C GLY A 950 31.42 11.97 -17.16
N LEU A 951 31.67 12.08 -18.46
CA LEU A 951 32.91 11.57 -19.05
C LEU A 951 34.14 12.38 -18.63
N TYR A 952 34.00 13.70 -18.50
CA TYR A 952 35.06 14.57 -18.00
C TYR A 952 35.44 14.24 -16.54
N ASN A 953 34.44 14.07 -15.67
CA ASN A 953 34.68 13.73 -14.26
C ASN A 953 35.30 12.32 -14.11
N LEU A 954 34.86 11.33 -14.90
CA LEU A 954 35.51 10.01 -14.96
C LEU A 954 36.97 10.10 -15.43
N ALA A 955 37.27 10.95 -16.42
CA ALA A 955 38.63 11.19 -16.87
C ALA A 955 39.49 11.85 -15.77
N GLN A 956 38.94 12.82 -15.05
CA GLN A 956 39.63 13.47 -13.92
C GLN A 956 39.89 12.49 -12.75
N MET A 957 38.97 11.57 -12.47
CA MET A 957 39.19 10.48 -11.51
C MET A 957 40.31 9.54 -11.99
N GLU A 958 40.29 9.15 -13.26
CA GLU A 958 41.33 8.32 -13.89
C GLU A 958 42.68 9.04 -14.04
N GLU A 959 42.71 10.36 -13.94
CA GLU A 959 43.94 11.19 -13.89
C GLU A 959 44.52 11.31 -12.47
N ASN A 960 43.66 11.24 -11.43
CA ASN A 960 44.05 11.41 -10.03
C ASN A 960 44.21 10.09 -9.24
N SER A 961 43.75 8.94 -9.77
CA SER A 961 43.89 7.62 -9.13
C SER A 961 45.33 7.15 -8.92
N ASN A 962 45.54 6.29 -7.92
CA ASN A 962 46.78 5.51 -7.78
C ASN A 962 46.70 4.21 -8.60
N SER A 963 47.80 3.45 -8.70
CA SER A 963 47.86 2.20 -9.49
C SER A 963 46.82 1.14 -9.11
N ASN A 964 46.28 1.21 -7.89
CA ASN A 964 45.31 0.25 -7.35
C ASN A 964 43.86 0.77 -7.37
N ASP A 965 43.64 2.04 -7.70
CA ASP A 965 42.34 2.74 -7.65
C ASP A 965 41.85 3.17 -9.04
N THR A 966 42.27 2.47 -10.11
CA THR A 966 41.89 2.76 -11.49
C THR A 966 40.46 2.36 -11.79
N ILE A 967 39.77 3.09 -12.68
CA ILE A 967 38.38 2.80 -13.03
C ILE A 967 38.28 1.46 -13.79
N PRO A 968 37.48 0.49 -13.30
CA PRO A 968 37.32 -0.83 -13.92
C PRO A 968 37.00 -0.81 -15.42
N MET A 969 37.60 -1.72 -16.17
CA MET A 969 37.58 -1.71 -17.64
C MET A 969 36.21 -2.05 -18.25
N ASP A 970 35.43 -2.86 -17.54
CA ASP A 970 34.02 -3.16 -17.81
C ASP A 970 33.17 -1.89 -17.87
N ILE A 971 33.39 -0.92 -16.96
CA ILE A 971 32.63 0.33 -16.93
C ILE A 971 32.90 1.18 -18.18
N TRP A 972 34.14 1.26 -18.65
CA TRP A 972 34.49 1.94 -19.90
C TRP A 972 33.81 1.28 -21.12
N ILE A 973 33.77 -0.06 -21.16
CA ILE A 973 33.10 -0.83 -22.22
C ILE A 973 31.57 -0.62 -22.16
N ASP A 974 30.98 -0.61 -20.96
CA ASP A 974 29.55 -0.44 -20.69
C ASP A 974 29.05 1.00 -20.95
N ILE A 975 29.95 1.98 -21.07
CA ILE A 975 29.65 3.31 -21.63
C ILE A 975 30.10 3.47 -23.10
N GLY A 976 30.48 2.38 -23.77
CA GLY A 976 30.80 2.35 -25.20
C GLY A 976 32.20 2.83 -25.57
N ILE A 977 33.08 3.07 -24.61
CA ILE A 977 34.46 3.55 -24.83
C ILE A 977 35.41 2.35 -24.90
N LYS A 978 35.98 2.14 -26.08
CA LYS A 978 36.96 1.08 -26.35
C LYS A 978 38.37 1.67 -26.49
N PHE A 979 39.35 1.03 -25.88
CA PHE A 979 40.77 1.35 -26.02
C PHE A 979 41.48 0.21 -26.76
N ASP A 980 42.40 0.54 -27.68
CA ASP A 980 43.30 -0.46 -28.26
C ASP A 980 44.23 -1.01 -27.17
N GLU A 981 44.59 -2.30 -27.24
CA GLU A 981 45.47 -2.95 -26.24
C GLU A 981 46.80 -2.22 -26.05
N LYS A 982 47.33 -1.60 -27.12
CA LYS A 982 48.57 -0.79 -27.09
C LYS A 982 48.44 0.55 -26.37
N ILE A 983 47.21 1.03 -26.12
CA ILE A 983 46.89 2.28 -25.42
C ILE A 983 46.67 2.03 -23.93
N VAL A 984 46.11 0.86 -23.55
CA VAL A 984 45.79 0.47 -22.17
C VAL A 984 47.02 0.51 -21.25
N SER A 985 48.22 0.23 -21.76
CA SER A 985 49.47 0.23 -20.99
C SER A 985 49.99 1.63 -20.62
N ASN A 986 49.46 2.72 -21.19
CA ASN A 986 49.88 4.08 -20.89
C ASN A 986 48.68 4.96 -20.50
N ARG A 987 48.55 5.20 -19.20
CA ARG A 987 47.53 6.06 -18.57
C ARG A 987 47.30 7.39 -19.32
N TYR A 988 48.36 8.09 -19.72
CA TYR A 988 48.21 9.38 -20.40
C TYR A 988 47.66 9.21 -21.82
N ARG A 989 47.99 8.13 -22.53
CA ARG A 989 47.37 7.83 -23.85
C ARG A 989 45.90 7.41 -23.71
N LYS A 990 45.54 6.68 -22.64
CA LYS A 990 44.14 6.41 -22.26
C LYS A 990 43.37 7.72 -22.02
N LEU A 991 43.89 8.62 -21.19
CA LEU A 991 43.30 9.94 -20.92
C LEU A 991 43.20 10.82 -22.18
N GLN A 992 44.22 10.81 -23.03
CA GLN A 992 44.21 11.54 -24.30
C GLN A 992 43.07 11.04 -25.21
N ALA A 993 42.85 9.73 -25.31
CA ALA A 993 41.74 9.16 -26.05
C ALA A 993 40.37 9.53 -25.43
N ILE A 994 40.24 9.52 -24.09
CA ILE A 994 39.01 9.91 -23.39
C ILE A 994 38.67 11.38 -23.66
N TYR A 995 39.60 12.32 -23.45
CA TYR A 995 39.34 13.75 -23.71
C TYR A 995 39.15 14.04 -25.21
N GLN A 996 39.78 13.28 -26.11
CA GLN A 996 39.51 13.34 -27.55
C GLN A 996 38.09 12.86 -27.89
N HIS A 997 37.56 11.87 -27.16
CA HIS A 997 36.18 11.41 -27.31
C HIS A 997 35.21 12.48 -26.78
N CYS A 998 35.45 13.00 -25.56
CA CYS A 998 34.63 14.06 -24.96
C CYS A 998 34.43 15.25 -25.91
N ARG A 999 35.52 15.84 -26.43
CA ARG A 999 35.41 17.02 -27.32
C ARG A 999 34.71 16.75 -28.67
N LYS A 1000 34.47 15.47 -29.02
CA LYS A 1000 33.80 15.05 -30.27
C LYS A 1000 32.34 14.66 -30.05
N LEU A 1001 31.84 14.69 -28.81
CA LEU A 1001 30.45 14.39 -28.50
C LEU A 1001 29.51 15.39 -29.20
N LYS A 1002 28.48 14.84 -29.85
CA LYS A 1002 27.40 15.62 -30.47
C LYS A 1002 26.14 15.46 -29.62
N THR A 1003 26.03 16.25 -28.57
CA THR A 1003 24.88 16.27 -27.66
C THR A 1003 24.39 17.71 -27.48
N ALA A 1004 23.25 17.92 -26.82
CA ALA A 1004 22.70 19.26 -26.61
C ALA A 1004 23.65 20.21 -25.85
N LYS A 1005 24.64 19.67 -25.11
CA LYS A 1005 25.68 20.40 -24.36
C LYS A 1005 27.06 20.35 -25.04
N SER A 1006 27.14 20.04 -26.34
CA SER A 1006 28.42 19.92 -27.04
C SER A 1006 29.27 21.20 -26.95
N ASP A 1007 28.63 22.37 -27.12
CA ASP A 1007 29.31 23.66 -27.14
C ASP A 1007 29.93 24.02 -25.77
N GLU A 1008 29.23 23.73 -24.68
CA GLU A 1008 29.71 23.92 -23.30
C GLU A 1008 30.93 23.04 -23.00
N SER A 1009 30.90 21.78 -23.47
CA SER A 1009 31.94 20.79 -23.19
C SER A 1009 33.19 20.91 -24.07
N TYR A 1010 33.09 21.54 -25.24
CA TYR A 1010 34.15 21.57 -26.24
C TYR A 1010 35.43 22.24 -25.73
N ILE A 1011 35.31 23.39 -25.05
CA ILE A 1011 36.47 24.14 -24.53
C ILE A 1011 37.14 23.39 -23.37
N PRO A 1012 36.45 22.97 -22.29
CA PRO A 1012 37.06 22.21 -21.20
C PRO A 1012 37.75 20.92 -21.66
N CYS A 1013 37.08 20.11 -22.49
CA CYS A 1013 37.66 18.85 -22.98
C CYS A 1013 38.81 19.07 -23.97
N THR A 1014 38.82 20.18 -24.73
CA THR A 1014 39.97 20.54 -25.57
C THR A 1014 41.16 21.00 -24.75
N LEU A 1015 40.96 21.81 -23.70
CA LEU A 1015 42.04 22.22 -22.79
C LEU A 1015 42.64 21.03 -22.03
N ALA A 1016 41.82 20.11 -21.54
CA ALA A 1016 42.29 18.88 -20.90
C ALA A 1016 43.04 17.96 -21.88
N TYR A 1017 42.54 17.81 -23.11
CA TYR A 1017 43.26 17.10 -24.18
C TYR A 1017 44.64 17.72 -24.46
N ILE A 1018 44.75 19.05 -24.53
CA ILE A 1018 46.02 19.75 -24.73
C ILE A 1018 46.97 19.54 -23.54
N LYS A 1019 46.48 19.69 -22.30
CA LYS A 1019 47.24 19.42 -21.06
C LYS A 1019 47.87 18.03 -21.08
N VAL A 1020 47.07 16.98 -21.33
CA VAL A 1020 47.57 15.60 -21.39
C VAL A 1020 48.54 15.39 -22.55
N SER A 1021 48.29 16.01 -23.72
CA SER A 1021 49.20 15.93 -24.87
C SER A 1021 50.58 16.55 -24.57
N ILE A 1022 50.62 17.67 -23.83
CA ILE A 1022 51.88 18.29 -23.36
C ILE A 1022 52.60 17.36 -22.36
N ILE A 1023 51.88 16.73 -21.43
CA ILE A 1023 52.46 15.78 -20.47
C ILE A 1023 53.07 14.56 -21.17
N ILE A 1024 52.42 14.02 -22.21
CA ILE A 1024 52.98 12.94 -23.05
C ILE A 1024 54.28 13.40 -23.70
N PHE A 1025 54.28 14.57 -24.34
CA PHE A 1025 55.46 15.13 -25.00
C PHE A 1025 56.64 15.31 -24.04
N LEU A 1026 56.41 15.91 -22.86
CA LEU A 1026 57.45 16.10 -21.84
C LEU A 1026 58.01 14.76 -21.30
N ASN A 1027 57.17 13.74 -21.14
CA ASN A 1027 57.59 12.41 -20.69
C ASN A 1027 58.35 11.61 -21.76
N GLU A 1028 58.12 11.87 -23.05
CA GLU A 1028 58.91 11.28 -24.12
C GLU A 1028 60.26 12.00 -24.26
N GLN A 1029 60.31 13.34 -24.11
CA GLN A 1029 61.55 14.11 -24.07
C GLN A 1029 62.45 13.77 -22.87
N SER A 1030 61.88 13.61 -21.66
CA SER A 1030 62.68 13.22 -20.48
C SER A 1030 63.31 11.83 -20.62
N LYS A 1031 62.61 10.88 -21.26
CA LYS A 1031 63.19 9.58 -21.62
C LYS A 1031 64.31 9.68 -22.65
N ILE A 1032 64.18 10.57 -23.64
CA ILE A 1032 65.25 10.85 -24.61
C ILE A 1032 66.48 11.42 -23.88
N VAL A 1033 66.30 12.40 -22.99
CA VAL A 1033 67.41 12.95 -22.19
C VAL A 1033 68.03 11.89 -21.27
N ILE A 1034 67.24 11.06 -20.60
CA ILE A 1034 67.74 9.97 -19.73
C ILE A 1034 68.46 8.88 -20.52
N THR A 1035 67.99 8.53 -21.73
CA THR A 1035 68.71 7.59 -22.60
C THR A 1035 69.99 8.20 -23.17
N ILE A 1036 70.00 9.49 -23.49
CA ILE A 1036 71.23 10.20 -23.88
C ILE A 1036 72.22 10.25 -22.71
N THR A 1037 71.81 10.62 -21.49
CA THR A 1037 72.72 10.64 -20.34
C THR A 1037 73.19 9.24 -19.93
N LEU A 1038 72.32 8.22 -19.99
CA LEU A 1038 72.72 6.81 -19.78
C LEU A 1038 73.67 6.32 -20.87
N THR A 1039 73.41 6.60 -22.16
CA THR A 1039 74.36 6.22 -23.23
C THR A 1039 75.70 6.91 -23.04
N ILE A 1040 75.72 8.22 -22.75
CA ILE A 1040 76.95 8.96 -22.41
C ILE A 1040 77.66 8.33 -21.21
N LEU A 1041 76.96 8.05 -20.09
CA LEU A 1041 77.52 7.38 -18.91
C LEU A 1041 78.07 5.99 -19.23
N THR A 1042 77.35 5.17 -20.01
CA THR A 1042 77.82 3.84 -20.41
C THR A 1042 79.02 3.93 -21.36
N THR A 1043 79.09 4.90 -22.28
CA THR A 1043 80.29 5.11 -23.09
C THR A 1043 81.45 5.61 -22.24
N TYR A 1044 81.21 6.50 -21.26
CA TYR A 1044 82.25 7.00 -20.35
C TYR A 1044 82.80 5.88 -19.44
N LEU A 1045 81.94 4.96 -18.99
CA LEU A 1045 82.28 3.73 -18.26
C LEU A 1045 82.83 2.60 -19.14
N TYR A 1046 82.85 2.77 -20.46
CA TYR A 1046 83.47 1.83 -21.42
C TYR A 1046 84.83 2.35 -21.93
N PHE A 1047 85.11 3.63 -21.73
CA PHE A 1047 86.40 4.29 -22.00
C PHE A 1047 87.28 4.46 -20.75
N TYR A 1048 86.77 4.08 -19.57
CA TYR A 1048 87.51 3.92 -18.30
C TYR A 1048 87.66 2.44 -17.97
#